data_AF-A0A5C7F5J4-F1
#
_entry.id   AF-A0A5C7F5J4-F1
#
_cell.length_a   1.000
_cell.length_b   1.000
_cell.length_c   1.000
_cell.angle_alpha   90.00
_cell.angle_beta   90.00
_cell.angle_gamma   90.00
#
_symmetry.space_group_name_H-M   'P 1'
#
loop_
_entity.id
_entity.type
_entity.pdbx_description
1 polymer ?
#
loop_
_entity_poly.entity_id
_entity_poly.type
_entity_poly.pdbx_seq_one_letter_code
_entity_poly.pdbx_strand_id
1 'polypeptide(L)'
;MKKNAFGAIVGTAAITAALTVAPAFTNFAWALPTFPDVTVNTDHHEHISWLAGTGITKGYPDGSFRPMEMVYRQDMAAFLYRIAGEPVFTPTEDQKAAFSDVTEATPHANEIWWLASTGISTGYPDGTFRPEEKVYRQDMAAFLNRLATYLGDKDAKKFTPESYDVFTDVNADSDHAREIMWLSSEGISTGYKDKTFRGMTPGFRQDMAAFLHRLQVNVDEMLNANPDAKVISMTRRGAYSITVPVEGVSYEDLEKAVDGGKVEWTLTREKGIRDIKDFPYQWLGGRLDAWKTFKTKWQDAQSFFTGVRTEATKVDGKPALLVRFNTEMFYGVDGIDGRDRAYLRNSMLDYTGLYDLTAKVNDKAAGSTQLNMRAYESYRTQEEIDAELPRLVEEAKKNGLHAELKTIGKSARGRDIQALFVSKKASDLTDYQALTEQMETTPGELQEQVEAGTLQYKVPIMYSNVHADEIIGSDGVLEFAEALVKNKPIAFDTIESLTETGKETLKKEMKEDGRVWSELIKDDVTGVGYIQGEGSKNASGAGAHAAVDMTEEEFAKYYNVDSRELDPSKLLDDVFFILVPSENPDGRHDNLRTGGNGLDLNRDNTYQTQPETRAMTHLIATWNPISFHEIHGYYTQYQVEPCSPTHDPNNEYDLFIDTALRQGEAFQAASISNNESINSSQMPMRDYLSIDEEGNRHWEPFDDMSSSYTPQYAMLHGVNAYTVELPYANEDAVTATKYGFVGNAEFVANNKDEMFMNQLERYERGINNFDSDDIRPWYVSQSDEIGADAEVFRPRYEENNNFFPEFYAIPTGAGVQQDRAAVNEMVTYLLRNDVKVQRLTEDLTVGDKTFKAGDLIVDMHQAKRNMANAALYKNMVVENWTDMYSEPVTNFPDQRGFDVEIVTTKGALDNAKLEAVTGDLGLKTAVDGEGKYVRIENSGVEAIRAVNALLGADVKVGLITEGEFKGDYLVAEADFGKVSEEFVLDAHKSAEAPKAKTIKSDIKIYVPLGYSEFMSNREGKPFGLKNYNNRLNTDYNWDRFALTEQMGFTLVSSPEEADIIVGNQGLSDEAAKLVKEGKPYVGYTSGAMASVKEQIGLDLDFYEGRGHDALTTVEYVDQDSMTTATYRGEGDDLVYFYGGSHINKLPEGAVELLKITDEKFVEGWMPPEVQAEYKGSTQAFDYAENGMNMTIFANTLTNKTHQQDDYRFLTSALYSKMLGEDFK
;
A
#
# COMPACT_ATOMS: atom_id res chain seq x y z
N MET A 1 -65.42 11.98 12.16
CA MET A 1 -66.39 11.57 13.22
C MET A 1 -66.05 10.15 13.63
N LYS A 2 -66.03 9.68 14.89
CA LYS A 2 -66.07 10.25 16.24
C LYS A 2 -65.73 9.06 17.18
N LYS A 3 -64.74 9.24 18.05
CA LYS A 3 -64.68 8.86 19.49
C LYS A 3 -65.08 7.45 19.97
N ASN A 4 -64.10 6.86 20.66
CA ASN A 4 -64.12 6.33 22.04
C ASN A 4 -65.01 5.13 22.38
N ALA A 5 -64.45 4.12 23.07
CA ALA A 5 -64.57 3.98 24.54
C ALA A 5 -64.21 2.57 25.08
N PHE A 6 -63.33 2.56 26.10
CA PHE A 6 -63.29 1.71 27.33
C PHE A 6 -63.10 0.18 27.17
N GLY A 7 -62.18 -0.53 27.85
CA GLY A 7 -61.71 -0.50 29.25
C GLY A 7 -61.79 -1.97 29.77
N ALA A 8 -61.00 -2.53 30.70
CA ALA A 8 -60.13 -1.98 31.73
C ALA A 8 -59.46 -3.11 32.57
N ILE A 9 -58.54 -2.69 33.49
CA ILE A 9 -58.37 -3.09 34.92
C ILE A 9 -57.40 -4.29 35.26
N VAL A 10 -56.38 -4.26 36.17
CA VAL A 10 -55.83 -3.42 37.30
C VAL A 10 -54.33 -3.82 37.47
N GLY A 11 -53.35 -3.03 37.97
CA GLY A 11 -53.44 -1.93 38.94
C GLY A 11 -52.24 -0.98 39.05
N THR A 12 -52.62 0.17 39.59
CA THR A 12 -51.99 1.48 39.78
C THR A 12 -51.19 1.62 41.07
N ALA A 13 -50.16 2.49 41.06
CA ALA A 13 -50.18 3.75 41.82
C ALA A 13 -49.06 4.70 41.35
N ALA A 14 -49.45 5.89 40.92
CA ALA A 14 -48.61 7.09 40.82
C ALA A 14 -48.99 8.04 41.97
N ILE A 15 -48.05 8.89 42.41
CA ILE A 15 -48.23 10.35 42.55
C ILE A 15 -46.93 10.98 43.08
N THR A 16 -46.57 12.07 42.41
CA THR A 16 -45.55 13.09 42.64
C THR A 16 -45.66 13.86 43.96
N ALA A 17 -44.51 14.45 44.32
CA ALA A 17 -44.26 15.71 45.05
C ALA A 17 -43.91 15.66 46.56
N ALA A 18 -42.62 15.97 46.78
CA ALA A 18 -42.03 16.83 47.82
C ALA A 18 -42.38 16.60 49.30
N LEU A 19 -41.36 16.24 50.10
CA LEU A 19 -40.85 17.14 51.14
C LEU A 19 -39.44 16.72 51.59
N THR A 20 -38.58 17.73 51.68
CA THR A 20 -37.27 17.80 52.31
C THR A 20 -37.20 17.15 53.70
N VAL A 21 -36.23 16.24 53.90
CA VAL A 21 -35.53 16.06 55.18
C VAL A 21 -34.06 15.84 54.85
N ALA A 22 -33.23 16.83 55.16
CA ALA A 22 -31.78 16.74 55.08
C ALA A 22 -31.27 15.64 56.02
N PRO A 23 -30.35 14.75 55.59
CA PRO A 23 -29.42 14.13 56.52
C PRO A 23 -28.31 15.13 56.81
N ALA A 24 -28.09 15.37 58.11
CA ALA A 24 -27.06 16.25 58.62
C ALA A 24 -25.67 15.83 58.11
N PHE A 25 -25.03 16.71 57.32
CA PHE A 25 -23.59 16.66 57.13
C PHE A 25 -22.93 17.09 58.45
N THR A 26 -22.47 16.11 59.21
CA THR A 26 -21.46 16.34 60.23
C THR A 26 -20.13 16.64 59.53
N ASN A 27 -19.65 17.88 59.73
CA ASN A 27 -18.34 18.40 59.36
C ASN A 27 -17.20 17.37 59.51
N PHE A 28 -16.56 17.05 58.39
CA PHE A 28 -15.10 17.03 58.32
C PHE A 28 -14.67 18.13 57.35
N ALA A 29 -14.42 19.32 57.90
CA ALA A 29 -13.85 20.43 57.16
C ALA A 29 -12.37 20.13 56.94
N TRP A 30 -12.00 19.62 55.76
CA TRP A 30 -10.75 20.07 55.16
C TRP A 30 -10.99 21.53 54.82
N ALA A 31 -10.33 22.43 55.56
CA ALA A 31 -10.34 23.83 55.20
C ALA A 31 -9.68 23.94 53.82
N LEU A 32 -10.48 24.02 52.75
CA LEU A 32 -10.04 24.60 51.49
C LEU A 32 -9.28 25.89 51.84
N PRO A 33 -8.15 26.22 51.20
CA PRO A 33 -7.47 27.47 51.47
C PRO A 33 -8.47 28.63 51.26
N THR A 34 -8.94 29.20 52.36
CA THR A 34 -9.90 30.31 52.34
C THR A 34 -9.15 31.61 52.44
N PHE A 35 -9.41 32.50 51.49
CA PHE A 35 -8.97 33.87 51.60
C PHE A 35 -9.81 34.57 52.70
N PRO A 36 -9.20 35.33 53.63
CA PRO A 36 -9.94 35.96 54.74
C PRO A 36 -11.05 36.92 54.30
N ASP A 37 -11.00 37.42 53.06
CA ASP A 37 -11.97 38.31 52.43
C ASP A 37 -13.02 37.59 51.55
N VAL A 38 -13.05 36.26 51.57
CA VAL A 38 -14.03 35.43 50.86
C VAL A 38 -14.86 34.64 51.89
N THR A 39 -16.15 34.94 51.95
CA THR A 39 -17.12 34.27 52.83
C THR A 39 -18.17 33.55 52.01
N VAL A 40 -19.02 32.72 52.64
CA VAL A 40 -20.17 32.08 51.97
C VAL A 40 -21.17 33.07 51.34
N ASN A 41 -21.10 34.34 51.73
CA ASN A 41 -21.93 35.42 51.15
C ASN A 41 -21.21 36.20 50.05
N THR A 42 -19.95 35.88 49.73
CA THR A 42 -19.23 36.47 48.60
C THR A 42 -19.79 35.86 47.31
N ASP A 43 -20.06 36.70 46.31
CA ASP A 43 -20.48 36.21 45.00
C ASP A 43 -19.41 35.27 44.41
N HIS A 44 -19.83 34.16 43.81
CA HIS A 44 -18.95 33.13 43.28
C HIS A 44 -17.98 32.48 44.30
N HIS A 45 -18.27 32.52 45.60
CA HIS A 45 -17.37 31.98 46.64
C HIS A 45 -16.96 30.51 46.40
N GLU A 46 -17.84 29.67 45.86
CA GLU A 46 -17.54 28.27 45.52
C GLU A 46 -16.48 28.18 44.42
N HIS A 47 -16.59 28.99 43.37
CA HIS A 47 -15.61 29.06 42.28
C HIS A 47 -14.27 29.65 42.73
N ILE A 48 -14.29 30.62 43.64
CA ILE A 48 -13.07 31.18 44.23
C ILE A 48 -12.37 30.14 45.11
N SER A 49 -13.14 29.38 45.89
CA SER A 49 -12.61 28.30 46.73
C SER A 49 -12.01 27.18 45.87
N TRP A 50 -12.64 26.87 44.73
CA TRP A 50 -12.11 25.94 43.74
C TRP A 50 -10.78 26.43 43.14
N LEU A 51 -10.68 27.69 42.71
CA LEU A 51 -9.43 28.25 42.20
C LEU A 51 -8.30 28.14 43.23
N ALA A 52 -8.62 28.34 44.51
CA ALA A 52 -7.65 28.28 45.59
C ALA A 52 -7.21 26.83 45.85
N GLY A 53 -8.17 25.90 45.89
CA GLY A 53 -7.91 24.47 46.10
C GLY A 53 -7.12 23.82 44.97
N THR A 54 -7.27 24.32 43.74
CA THR A 54 -6.54 23.83 42.54
C THR A 54 -5.20 24.54 42.31
N GLY A 55 -4.82 25.51 43.15
CA GLY A 55 -3.56 26.25 43.01
C GLY A 55 -3.52 27.26 41.84
N ILE A 56 -4.63 27.41 41.10
CA ILE A 56 -4.73 28.34 39.97
C ILE A 56 -4.64 29.80 40.47
N THR A 57 -5.20 30.10 41.65
CA THR A 57 -4.95 31.36 42.35
C THR A 57 -4.08 31.16 43.58
N LYS A 58 -3.10 32.06 43.75
CA LYS A 58 -2.23 32.12 44.95
C LYS A 58 -2.64 33.24 45.93
N GLY A 59 -3.66 34.03 45.57
CA GLY A 59 -4.02 35.26 46.30
C GLY A 59 -2.96 36.36 46.24
N TYR A 60 -3.17 37.41 47.02
CA TYR A 60 -2.21 38.48 47.22
C TYR A 60 -1.24 38.17 48.39
N PRO A 61 -0.08 38.83 48.48
CA PRO A 61 0.89 38.61 49.56
C PRO A 61 0.34 38.82 50.98
N ASP A 62 -0.74 39.58 51.13
CA ASP A 62 -1.46 39.79 52.41
C ASP A 62 -2.45 38.67 52.77
N GLY A 63 -2.55 37.65 51.91
CA GLY A 63 -3.44 36.51 52.07
C GLY A 63 -4.86 36.74 51.56
N SER A 64 -5.18 37.87 50.93
CA SER A 64 -6.52 38.16 50.38
C SER A 64 -6.71 37.66 48.93
N PHE A 65 -7.96 37.46 48.49
CA PHE A 65 -8.30 37.19 47.08
C PHE A 65 -8.60 38.45 46.29
N ARG A 66 -9.24 39.43 46.97
CA ARG A 66 -9.82 40.67 46.44
C ARG A 66 -10.85 40.41 45.34
N PRO A 67 -12.03 39.84 45.67
CA PRO A 67 -13.02 39.41 44.67
C PRO A 67 -13.53 40.51 43.75
N MET A 68 -13.60 41.75 44.25
CA MET A 68 -14.04 42.95 43.52
C MET A 68 -12.88 43.74 42.87
N GLU A 69 -11.65 43.24 42.93
CA GLU A 69 -10.53 43.83 42.19
C GLU A 69 -10.64 43.45 40.71
N MET A 70 -10.26 44.36 39.83
CA MET A 70 -10.24 44.12 38.39
C MET A 70 -9.07 43.22 38.01
N VAL A 71 -9.26 42.36 37.01
CA VAL A 71 -8.20 41.51 36.47
C VAL A 71 -7.33 42.31 35.50
N TYR A 72 -6.04 42.39 35.75
CA TYR A 72 -5.06 42.92 34.80
C TYR A 72 -4.63 41.86 33.79
N ARG A 73 -4.25 42.25 32.58
CA ARG A 73 -3.87 41.32 31.51
C ARG A 73 -2.71 40.40 31.89
N GLN A 74 -1.72 40.92 32.64
CA GLN A 74 -0.64 40.10 33.19
C GLN A 74 -1.11 39.05 34.21
N ASP A 75 -2.11 39.38 35.03
CA ASP A 75 -2.66 38.46 36.02
C ASP A 75 -3.48 37.36 35.32
N MET A 76 -4.22 37.74 34.27
CA MET A 76 -4.94 36.80 33.41
C MET A 76 -3.98 35.78 32.79
N ALA A 77 -2.81 36.20 32.32
CA ALA A 77 -1.80 35.27 31.81
C ALA A 77 -1.37 34.23 32.85
N ALA A 78 -1.17 34.66 34.10
CA ALA A 78 -0.83 33.75 35.18
C ALA A 78 -1.95 32.74 35.49
N PHE A 79 -3.22 33.14 35.41
CA PHE A 79 -4.36 32.25 35.60
C PHE A 79 -4.48 31.23 34.46
N LEU A 80 -4.37 31.69 33.21
CA LEU A 80 -4.48 30.85 32.01
C LEU A 80 -3.33 29.84 31.91
N TYR A 81 -2.12 30.23 32.30
CA TYR A 81 -0.97 29.33 32.34
C TYR A 81 -1.15 28.21 33.37
N ARG A 82 -1.71 28.53 34.55
CA ARG A 82 -1.92 27.55 35.62
C ARG A 82 -3.07 26.59 35.32
N ILE A 83 -4.19 27.08 34.78
CA ILE A 83 -5.30 26.20 34.38
C ILE A 83 -4.87 25.25 33.25
N ALA A 84 -3.94 25.67 32.39
CA ALA A 84 -3.29 24.83 31.39
C ALA A 84 -2.29 23.80 31.97
N GLY A 85 -2.17 23.71 33.31
CA GLY A 85 -1.32 22.74 33.99
C GLY A 85 0.14 23.16 34.13
N GLU A 86 0.43 24.46 34.09
CA GLU A 86 1.79 25.02 34.20
C GLU A 86 2.79 24.35 33.23
N PRO A 87 2.49 24.32 31.91
CA PRO A 87 3.28 23.59 30.93
C PRO A 87 4.75 24.02 30.95
N VAL A 88 5.69 23.08 30.86
CA VAL A 88 7.12 23.40 30.85
C VAL A 88 7.43 24.25 29.62
N PHE A 89 7.72 25.53 29.85
CA PHE A 89 7.97 26.50 28.80
C PHE A 89 9.25 27.29 29.09
N THR A 90 10.16 27.31 28.10
CA THR A 90 11.35 28.17 28.09
C THR A 90 11.31 29.01 26.83
N PRO A 91 11.15 30.33 26.93
CA PRO A 91 10.96 31.20 25.77
C PRO A 91 12.24 31.33 24.95
N THR A 92 12.12 31.17 23.63
CA THR A 92 13.15 31.55 22.65
C THR A 92 13.26 33.08 22.54
N GLU A 93 14.35 33.59 21.96
CA GLU A 93 14.51 35.04 21.77
C GLU A 93 13.41 35.65 20.87
N ASP A 94 12.95 34.92 19.85
CA ASP A 94 11.83 35.35 18.98
C ASP A 94 10.50 35.42 19.76
N GLN A 95 10.25 34.47 20.66
CA GLN A 95 9.07 34.49 21.53
C GLN A 95 9.14 35.62 22.56
N LYS A 96 10.34 35.97 23.05
CA LYS A 96 10.53 37.14 23.92
C LYS A 96 10.24 38.45 23.17
N ALA A 97 10.53 38.49 21.87
CA ALA A 97 10.26 39.63 21.01
C ALA A 97 8.79 39.74 20.54
N ALA A 98 7.91 38.77 20.89
CA ALA A 98 6.53 38.74 20.43
C ALA A 98 5.70 39.97 20.85
N PHE A 99 6.02 40.58 22.00
CA PHE A 99 5.39 41.81 22.46
C PHE A 99 6.45 42.84 22.88
N SER A 100 6.42 44.01 22.25
CA SER A 100 7.44 45.05 22.42
C SER A 100 7.48 45.69 23.81
N ASP A 101 6.41 45.55 24.60
CA ASP A 101 6.25 46.09 25.96
C ASP A 101 6.38 45.02 27.06
N VAL A 102 6.80 43.80 26.71
CA VAL A 102 7.04 42.70 27.66
C VAL A 102 8.54 42.43 27.76
N THR A 103 9.07 42.53 28.98
CA THR A 103 10.48 42.27 29.28
C THR A 103 10.57 41.27 30.44
N GLU A 104 11.77 40.77 30.74
CA GLU A 104 12.03 39.94 31.92
C GLU A 104 11.59 40.60 33.25
N ALA A 105 11.44 41.94 33.28
CA ALA A 105 10.97 42.68 34.44
C ALA A 105 9.44 42.79 34.53
N THR A 106 8.71 42.45 33.47
CA THR A 106 7.24 42.49 33.43
C THR A 106 6.68 41.38 34.35
N PRO A 107 5.73 41.68 35.25
CA PRO A 107 5.07 40.63 36.03
C PRO A 107 4.47 39.57 35.11
N HIS A 108 4.70 38.29 35.43
CA HIS A 108 4.25 37.15 34.62
C HIS A 108 4.78 37.13 33.18
N ALA A 109 5.96 37.69 32.91
CA ALA A 109 6.57 37.70 31.56
C ALA A 109 6.64 36.31 30.92
N ASN A 110 7.01 35.28 31.67
CA ASN A 110 7.11 33.91 31.14
C ASN A 110 5.75 33.37 30.70
N GLU A 111 4.71 33.58 31.50
CA GLU A 111 3.34 33.20 31.19
C GLU A 111 2.78 34.00 30.01
N ILE A 112 3.15 35.28 29.88
CA ILE A 112 2.75 36.13 28.74
C ILE A 112 3.40 35.64 27.45
N TRP A 113 4.69 35.31 27.46
CA TRP A 113 5.38 34.75 26.29
C TRP A 113 4.84 33.36 25.93
N TRP A 114 4.44 32.57 26.93
CA TRP A 114 3.74 31.32 26.68
C TRP A 114 2.42 31.56 25.94
N LEU A 115 1.59 32.51 26.41
CA LEU A 115 0.34 32.87 25.71
C LEU A 115 0.57 33.32 24.27
N ALA A 116 1.66 34.04 24.00
CA ALA A 116 2.04 34.42 22.64
C ALA A 116 2.38 33.20 21.79
N SER A 117 3.21 32.29 22.33
CA SER A 117 3.67 31.09 21.63
C SER A 117 2.55 30.11 21.29
N THR A 118 1.49 30.08 22.10
CA THR A 118 0.33 29.20 21.92
C THR A 118 -0.81 29.86 21.15
N GLY A 119 -0.68 31.14 20.79
CA GLY A 119 -1.73 31.91 20.10
C GLY A 119 -2.92 32.27 20.99
N ILE A 120 -2.88 32.00 22.30
CA ILE A 120 -3.94 32.37 23.24
C ILE A 120 -4.02 33.91 23.37
N SER A 121 -2.87 34.58 23.33
CA SER A 121 -2.77 36.03 23.15
C SER A 121 -2.15 36.38 21.82
N THR A 122 -2.81 37.23 21.05
CA THR A 122 -2.29 37.80 19.79
C THR A 122 -1.74 39.23 19.97
N GLY A 123 -1.83 39.80 21.18
CA GLY A 123 -1.50 41.19 21.44
C GLY A 123 -2.43 42.19 20.72
N TYR A 124 -2.02 43.45 20.73
CA TYR A 124 -2.67 44.54 20.01
C TYR A 124 -2.01 44.74 18.64
N PRO A 125 -2.70 45.37 17.67
CA PRO A 125 -2.15 45.62 16.32
C PRO A 125 -0.84 46.43 16.28
N ASP A 126 -0.51 47.13 17.36
CA ASP A 126 0.74 47.88 17.53
C ASP A 126 1.91 47.02 18.05
N GLY A 127 1.71 45.71 18.21
CA GLY A 127 2.73 44.77 18.69
C GLY A 127 2.95 44.82 20.21
N THR A 128 1.97 45.30 20.99
CA THR A 128 2.03 45.34 22.46
C THR A 128 1.10 44.31 23.12
N PHE A 129 1.40 43.91 24.36
CA PHE A 129 0.53 43.09 25.21
C PHE A 129 -0.30 43.92 26.19
N ARG A 130 0.22 45.07 26.64
CA ARG A 130 -0.37 45.99 27.63
C ARG A 130 -0.63 45.31 28.99
N PRO A 131 0.42 44.86 29.71
CA PRO A 131 0.30 44.03 30.91
C PRO A 131 -0.49 44.68 32.06
N GLU A 132 -0.41 46.02 32.18
CA GLU A 132 -1.10 46.81 33.21
C GLU A 132 -2.51 47.30 32.80
N GLU A 133 -2.99 46.94 31.61
CA GLU A 133 -4.39 47.21 31.23
C GLU A 133 -5.34 46.18 31.85
N LYS A 134 -6.57 46.62 32.13
CA LYS A 134 -7.63 45.76 32.67
C LYS A 134 -8.22 44.91 31.55
N VAL A 135 -8.53 43.66 31.84
CA VAL A 135 -9.23 42.77 30.91
C VAL A 135 -10.71 43.12 30.90
N TYR A 136 -11.26 43.51 29.75
CA TYR A 136 -12.70 43.66 29.57
C TYR A 136 -13.38 42.30 29.42
N ARG A 137 -14.66 42.18 29.78
CA ARG A 137 -15.40 40.90 29.72
C ARG A 137 -15.42 40.28 28.32
N GLN A 138 -15.46 41.10 27.28
CA GLN A 138 -15.34 40.64 25.89
C GLN A 138 -13.94 40.09 25.55
N ASP A 139 -12.87 40.74 26.01
CA ASP A 139 -11.50 40.25 25.81
C ASP A 139 -11.26 38.95 26.57
N MET A 140 -11.88 38.82 27.75
CA MET A 140 -11.88 37.59 28.54
C MET A 140 -12.52 36.44 27.75
N ALA A 141 -13.58 36.69 26.98
CA ALA A 141 -14.19 35.68 26.10
C ALA A 141 -13.20 35.18 25.05
N ALA A 142 -12.46 36.09 24.41
CA ALA A 142 -11.43 35.72 23.44
C ALA A 142 -10.30 34.88 24.05
N PHE A 143 -9.82 35.25 25.24
CA PHE A 143 -8.82 34.47 25.96
C PHE A 143 -9.31 33.06 26.30
N LEU A 144 -10.54 32.93 26.81
CA LEU A 144 -11.09 31.65 27.25
C LEU A 144 -11.41 30.73 26.07
N ASN A 145 -11.93 31.26 24.95
CA ASN A 145 -12.20 30.48 23.75
C ASN A 145 -10.91 29.89 23.16
N ARG A 146 -9.85 30.69 23.05
CA ARG A 146 -8.55 30.23 22.57
C ARG A 146 -7.89 29.25 23.53
N LEU A 147 -8.04 29.47 24.84
CA LEU A 147 -7.60 28.51 25.84
C LEU A 147 -8.36 27.19 25.69
N ALA A 148 -9.68 27.19 25.48
CA ALA A 148 -10.47 25.97 25.25
C ALA A 148 -9.95 25.20 24.03
N THR A 149 -9.69 25.92 22.93
CA THR A 149 -9.06 25.34 21.72
C THR A 149 -7.71 24.71 22.03
N TYR A 150 -6.87 25.40 22.80
CA TYR A 150 -5.57 24.86 23.24
C TYR A 150 -5.74 23.62 24.12
N LEU A 151 -6.77 23.57 24.96
CA LEU A 151 -7.07 22.45 25.85
C LEU A 151 -7.77 21.27 25.15
N GLY A 152 -8.06 21.38 23.85
CA GLY A 152 -8.58 20.28 23.02
C GLY A 152 -10.01 20.47 22.52
N ASP A 153 -10.71 21.53 22.93
CA ASP A 153 -12.04 21.88 22.41
C ASP A 153 -11.89 22.59 21.05
N LYS A 154 -11.74 21.78 19.99
CA LYS A 154 -11.61 22.30 18.62
C LYS A 154 -12.88 23.01 18.13
N ASP A 155 -14.03 22.67 18.70
CA ASP A 155 -15.32 23.26 18.34
C ASP A 155 -15.41 24.70 18.81
N ALA A 156 -14.74 25.06 19.92
CA ALA A 156 -14.61 26.45 20.36
C ALA A 156 -14.05 27.38 19.26
N LYS A 157 -13.05 26.93 18.49
CA LYS A 157 -12.48 27.74 17.39
C LYS A 157 -13.44 27.87 16.21
N LYS A 158 -14.22 26.83 15.92
CA LYS A 158 -15.16 26.74 14.80
C LYS A 158 -16.56 27.27 15.12
N PHE A 159 -16.84 27.56 16.39
CA PHE A 159 -18.16 28.00 16.84
C PHE A 159 -18.68 29.18 16.04
N THR A 160 -19.87 29.01 15.47
CA THR A 160 -20.63 30.03 14.75
C THR A 160 -22.03 30.15 15.38
N PRO A 161 -22.43 31.33 15.88
CA PRO A 161 -23.74 31.48 16.51
C PRO A 161 -24.88 31.50 15.48
N GLU A 162 -25.90 30.66 15.68
CA GLU A 162 -27.12 30.67 14.86
C GLU A 162 -27.91 31.99 14.99
N SER A 163 -27.79 32.67 16.13
CA SER A 163 -28.37 33.99 16.41
C SER A 163 -27.59 34.68 17.53
N TYR A 164 -27.63 36.01 17.56
CA TYR A 164 -27.07 36.85 18.63
C TYR A 164 -28.10 37.25 19.70
N ASP A 165 -29.35 36.77 19.64
CA ASP A 165 -30.46 37.20 20.50
C ASP A 165 -30.37 36.77 21.99
N VAL A 166 -29.24 36.17 22.39
CA VAL A 166 -28.99 35.70 23.75
C VAL A 166 -28.76 36.85 24.73
N PHE A 167 -28.02 37.88 24.31
CA PHE A 167 -27.78 39.09 25.09
C PHE A 167 -28.32 40.31 24.35
N THR A 168 -29.06 41.16 25.05
CA THR A 168 -29.70 42.36 24.47
C THR A 168 -28.70 43.46 24.08
N ASP A 169 -27.46 43.37 24.54
CA ASP A 169 -26.36 44.31 24.27
C ASP A 169 -25.23 43.70 23.42
N VAL A 170 -25.45 42.53 22.80
CA VAL A 170 -24.48 41.88 21.89
C VAL A 170 -25.14 41.67 20.53
N ASN A 171 -24.43 42.01 19.47
CA ASN A 171 -24.82 41.76 18.08
C ASN A 171 -23.58 41.35 17.26
N ALA A 172 -23.77 41.04 15.97
CA ALA A 172 -22.69 40.60 15.09
C ALA A 172 -21.52 41.61 14.97
N ASP A 173 -21.77 42.90 15.17
CA ASP A 173 -20.76 43.97 15.11
C ASP A 173 -20.05 44.21 16.44
N SER A 174 -20.41 43.49 17.51
CA SER A 174 -19.78 43.66 18.82
C SER A 174 -18.39 43.01 18.83
N ASP A 175 -17.42 43.65 19.49
CA ASP A 175 -16.08 43.07 19.67
C ASP A 175 -16.18 41.70 20.36
N HIS A 176 -15.52 40.70 19.78
CA HIS A 176 -15.55 39.31 20.25
C HIS A 176 -16.97 38.71 20.36
N ALA A 177 -17.93 39.18 19.57
CA ALA A 177 -19.31 38.69 19.62
C ALA A 177 -19.41 37.16 19.48
N ARG A 178 -18.60 36.56 18.59
CA ARG A 178 -18.54 35.10 18.39
C ARG A 178 -18.14 34.38 19.68
N GLU A 179 -17.05 34.81 20.32
CA GLU A 179 -16.54 34.21 21.55
C GLU A 179 -17.48 34.46 22.74
N ILE A 180 -18.18 35.59 22.76
CA ILE A 180 -19.22 35.88 23.76
C ILE A 180 -20.40 34.92 23.61
N MET A 181 -20.83 34.66 22.38
CA MET A 181 -21.92 33.71 22.12
C MET A 181 -21.50 32.28 22.43
N TRP A 182 -20.26 31.89 22.10
CA TRP A 182 -19.69 30.60 22.50
C TRP A 182 -19.66 30.45 24.03
N LEU A 183 -19.18 31.45 24.77
CA LEU A 183 -19.20 31.42 26.24
C LEU A 183 -20.61 31.15 26.79
N SER A 184 -21.65 31.62 26.09
CA SER A 184 -23.02 31.40 26.49
C SER A 184 -23.57 30.03 26.07
N SER A 185 -23.23 29.51 24.88
CA SER A 185 -23.64 28.17 24.44
C SER A 185 -23.08 27.11 25.38
N GLU A 186 -21.82 27.30 25.80
CA GLU A 186 -21.11 26.44 26.74
C GLU A 186 -21.56 26.63 28.20
N GLY A 187 -22.47 27.56 28.49
CA GLY A 187 -22.91 27.85 29.86
C GLY A 187 -21.81 28.44 30.76
N ILE A 188 -20.65 28.80 30.21
CA ILE A 188 -19.54 29.43 30.93
C ILE A 188 -19.97 30.82 31.43
N SER A 189 -20.63 31.61 30.57
CA SER A 189 -21.27 32.87 30.92
C SER A 189 -22.79 32.78 30.82
N THR A 190 -23.49 33.21 31.87
CA THR A 190 -24.96 33.27 31.89
C THR A 190 -25.51 34.69 31.72
N GLY A 191 -24.64 35.68 31.50
CA GLY A 191 -24.98 37.10 31.51
C GLY A 191 -25.55 37.61 32.83
N TYR A 192 -26.06 38.84 32.80
CA TYR A 192 -26.74 39.48 33.93
C TYR A 192 -28.25 39.23 33.90
N LYS A 193 -28.93 39.42 35.05
CA LYS A 193 -30.37 39.21 35.21
C LYS A 193 -31.25 40.01 34.24
N ASP A 194 -30.72 41.12 33.70
CA ASP A 194 -31.37 41.99 32.71
C ASP A 194 -31.12 41.55 31.26
N LYS A 195 -30.53 40.35 31.05
CA LYS A 195 -30.14 39.81 29.74
C LYS A 195 -29.08 40.67 29.02
N THR A 196 -28.14 41.26 29.76
CA THR A 196 -26.95 41.92 29.18
C THR A 196 -25.68 41.09 29.44
N PHE A 197 -24.68 41.16 28.56
CA PHE A 197 -23.35 40.59 28.75
C PHE A 197 -22.36 41.60 29.37
N ARG A 198 -22.53 42.89 29.02
CA ARG A 198 -21.71 44.04 29.45
C ARG A 198 -20.25 43.93 29.04
N GLY A 199 -19.98 43.67 27.76
CA GLY A 199 -18.65 43.40 27.19
C GLY A 199 -17.57 44.43 27.56
N MET A 200 -17.91 45.72 27.51
CA MET A 200 -17.01 46.84 27.84
C MET A 200 -16.89 47.14 29.35
N THR A 201 -17.35 46.25 30.23
CA THR A 201 -17.07 46.35 31.67
C THR A 201 -15.80 45.56 32.00
N PRO A 202 -14.84 46.14 32.75
CA PRO A 202 -13.69 45.40 33.23
C PRO A 202 -14.11 44.19 34.07
N GLY A 203 -13.46 43.04 33.88
CA GLY A 203 -13.76 41.80 34.58
C GLY A 203 -13.27 41.82 36.03
N PHE A 204 -14.13 41.43 36.98
CA PHE A 204 -13.76 41.21 38.36
C PHE A 204 -13.13 39.83 38.56
N ARG A 205 -12.21 39.70 39.53
CA ARG A 205 -11.56 38.42 39.87
C ARG A 205 -12.55 37.32 40.25
N GLN A 206 -13.68 37.66 40.88
CA GLN A 206 -14.73 36.69 41.19
C GLN A 206 -15.47 36.16 39.95
N ASP A 207 -15.67 37.00 38.93
CA ASP A 207 -16.35 36.59 37.69
C ASP A 207 -15.44 35.68 36.86
N MET A 208 -14.15 36.05 36.78
CA MET A 208 -13.11 35.22 36.17
C MET A 208 -13.02 33.85 36.85
N ALA A 209 -13.14 33.78 38.18
CA ALA A 209 -13.18 32.51 38.90
C ALA A 209 -14.33 31.61 38.44
N ALA A 210 -15.51 32.19 38.25
CA ALA A 210 -16.67 31.45 37.74
C ALA A 210 -16.46 30.95 36.32
N PHE A 211 -15.90 31.78 35.43
CA PHE A 211 -15.65 31.42 34.04
C PHE A 211 -14.58 30.34 33.92
N LEU A 212 -13.46 30.47 34.62
CA LEU A 212 -12.39 29.48 34.60
C LEU A 212 -12.84 28.12 35.15
N HIS A 213 -13.63 28.11 36.22
CA HIS A 213 -14.16 26.86 36.78
C HIS A 213 -15.10 26.15 35.81
N ARG A 214 -16.04 26.88 35.19
CA ARG A 214 -16.99 26.29 34.23
C ARG A 214 -16.31 25.84 32.95
N LEU A 215 -15.34 26.61 32.45
CA LEU A 215 -14.51 26.19 31.32
C LEU A 215 -13.81 24.86 31.62
N GLN A 216 -13.20 24.73 32.80
CA GLN A 216 -12.53 23.49 33.19
C GLN A 216 -13.52 22.31 33.25
N VAL A 217 -14.73 22.51 33.80
CA VAL A 217 -15.76 21.46 33.84
C VAL A 217 -16.15 20.99 32.44
N ASN A 218 -16.40 21.89 31.50
CA ASN A 218 -16.76 21.51 30.13
C ASN A 218 -15.62 20.78 29.41
N VAL A 219 -14.39 21.28 29.54
CA VAL A 219 -13.20 20.61 28.99
C VAL A 219 -13.05 19.21 29.60
N ASP A 220 -13.21 19.06 30.91
CA ASP A 220 -13.10 17.75 31.56
C ASP A 220 -14.24 16.79 31.13
N GLU A 221 -15.45 17.29 30.88
CA GLU A 221 -16.55 16.51 30.31
C GLU A 221 -16.25 16.05 28.87
N MET A 222 -15.63 16.89 28.03
CA MET A 222 -15.14 16.50 26.70
C MET A 222 -13.98 15.50 26.75
N LEU A 223 -13.03 15.68 27.67
CA LEU A 223 -11.92 14.74 27.89
C LEU A 223 -12.39 13.39 28.45
N ASN A 224 -13.61 13.33 29.00
CA ASN A 224 -14.26 12.09 29.40
C ASN A 224 -15.03 11.41 28.24
N ALA A 225 -14.93 11.89 26.99
CA ALA A 225 -15.64 11.31 25.83
C ALA A 225 -15.15 9.91 25.41
N ASN A 226 -13.97 9.45 25.89
CA ASN A 226 -13.47 8.11 25.58
C ASN A 226 -12.95 7.35 26.83
N PRO A 227 -13.84 7.04 27.80
CA PRO A 227 -13.45 6.46 29.09
C PRO A 227 -13.00 4.99 28.99
N ASP A 228 -13.17 4.36 27.82
CA ASP A 228 -12.86 2.95 27.53
C ASP A 228 -11.81 2.77 26.42
N ALA A 229 -11.17 3.84 25.93
CA ALA A 229 -10.14 3.75 24.90
C ALA A 229 -8.95 2.89 25.36
N LYS A 230 -8.86 1.67 24.83
CA LYS A 230 -7.72 0.77 25.01
C LYS A 230 -6.68 0.90 23.91
N VAL A 231 -6.84 1.84 22.98
CA VAL A 231 -5.91 2.05 21.87
C VAL A 231 -5.35 3.47 21.92
N ILE A 232 -4.03 3.59 21.81
CA ILE A 232 -3.33 4.86 21.61
C ILE A 232 -2.85 4.89 20.16
N SER A 233 -3.23 5.94 19.41
CA SER A 233 -2.88 6.14 18.00
C SER A 233 -1.51 6.82 17.86
N MET A 234 -0.72 6.46 16.84
CA MET A 234 0.54 7.14 16.48
C MET A 234 0.28 8.36 15.60
N THR A 235 -0.73 8.31 14.74
CA THR A 235 -0.98 9.31 13.71
C THR A 235 -1.91 10.42 14.17
N ARG A 236 -2.69 10.21 15.25
CA ARG A 236 -3.66 11.20 15.74
C ARG A 236 -3.33 11.65 17.16
N ARG A 237 -3.52 12.94 17.43
CA ARG A 237 -3.58 13.45 18.82
C ARG A 237 -4.84 12.94 19.50
N GLY A 238 -4.71 12.37 20.68
CA GLY A 238 -5.83 11.89 21.49
C GLY A 238 -5.77 12.39 22.93
N ALA A 239 -6.95 12.51 23.54
CA ALA A 239 -7.12 12.73 24.96
C ALA A 239 -7.75 11.48 25.61
N TYR A 240 -7.18 11.05 26.74
CA TYR A 240 -7.50 9.77 27.35
C TYR A 240 -7.84 9.93 28.83
N SER A 241 -8.81 9.16 29.30
CA SER A 241 -9.26 9.09 30.69
C SER A 241 -9.36 7.62 31.09
N ILE A 242 -8.33 7.09 31.75
CA ILE A 242 -8.18 5.66 32.00
C ILE A 242 -8.31 5.36 33.50
N THR A 243 -9.28 4.53 33.87
CA THR A 243 -9.46 4.09 35.25
C THR A 243 -8.77 2.76 35.49
N VAL A 244 -7.89 2.71 36.50
CA VAL A 244 -7.16 1.52 36.92
C VAL A 244 -7.61 1.12 38.34
N PRO A 245 -8.30 -0.03 38.49
CA PRO A 245 -8.62 -0.56 39.80
C PRO A 245 -7.34 -0.83 40.62
N VAL A 246 -7.37 -0.51 41.91
CA VAL A 246 -6.25 -0.71 42.82
C VAL A 246 -6.61 -1.70 43.91
N GLU A 247 -5.74 -2.69 44.11
CA GLU A 247 -5.93 -3.72 45.14
C GLU A 247 -5.03 -3.48 46.35
N GLY A 248 -5.55 -3.76 47.56
CA GLY A 248 -4.77 -3.73 48.79
C GLY A 248 -4.44 -2.35 49.37
N VAL A 249 -4.95 -1.26 48.79
CA VAL A 249 -4.83 0.12 49.30
C VAL A 249 -6.22 0.71 49.51
N SER A 250 -6.45 1.40 50.64
CA SER A 250 -7.74 2.06 50.90
C SER A 250 -7.93 3.28 49.98
N TYR A 251 -9.18 3.68 49.74
CA TYR A 251 -9.46 4.90 48.96
C TYR A 251 -8.82 6.13 49.61
N GLU A 252 -8.89 6.25 50.94
CA GLU A 252 -8.34 7.37 51.69
C GLU A 252 -6.80 7.42 51.63
N ASP A 253 -6.14 6.26 51.51
CA ASP A 253 -4.69 6.20 51.33
C ASP A 253 -4.27 6.48 49.89
N LEU A 254 -5.11 6.15 48.90
CA LEU A 254 -4.92 6.57 47.51
C LEU A 254 -5.09 8.08 47.33
N GLU A 255 -6.13 8.66 47.93
CA GLU A 255 -6.37 10.10 47.93
C GLU A 255 -5.14 10.85 48.48
N LYS A 256 -4.62 10.43 49.63
CA LYS A 256 -3.36 10.99 50.19
C LYS A 256 -2.15 10.76 49.30
N ALA A 257 -2.07 9.63 48.60
CA ALA A 257 -0.95 9.35 47.70
C ALA A 257 -0.99 10.25 46.46
N VAL A 258 -2.18 10.51 45.92
CA VAL A 258 -2.41 11.46 44.82
C VAL A 258 -2.07 12.88 45.27
N ASP A 259 -2.66 13.36 46.37
CA ASP A 259 -2.41 14.70 46.94
C ASP A 259 -0.92 14.92 47.26
N GLY A 260 -0.24 13.85 47.68
CA GLY A 260 1.19 13.86 48.00
C GLY A 260 2.12 13.71 46.78
N GLY A 261 1.59 13.61 45.55
CA GLY A 261 2.37 13.40 44.33
C GLY A 261 3.14 12.08 44.29
N LYS A 262 2.65 11.04 44.98
CA LYS A 262 3.33 9.74 45.17
C LYS A 262 2.85 8.65 44.22
N VAL A 263 2.08 9.03 43.21
CA VAL A 263 1.62 8.13 42.16
C VAL A 263 2.47 8.35 40.91
N GLU A 264 3.13 7.30 40.44
CA GLU A 264 3.85 7.26 39.17
C GLU A 264 3.10 6.36 38.19
N TRP A 265 3.05 6.75 36.92
CA TRP A 265 2.52 5.94 35.85
C TRP A 265 3.64 5.44 34.93
N THR A 266 3.61 4.14 34.63
CA THR A 266 4.47 3.53 33.62
C THR A 266 3.61 2.86 32.56
N LEU A 267 4.05 2.95 31.30
CA LEU A 267 3.53 2.17 30.19
C LEU A 267 4.67 1.28 29.69
N THR A 268 4.59 -0.02 29.95
CA THR A 268 5.70 -0.97 29.74
C THR A 268 5.22 -2.31 29.20
N ARG A 269 6.10 -3.07 28.55
CA ARG A 269 5.85 -4.46 28.13
C ARG A 269 7.09 -5.33 28.40
N GLU A 270 6.88 -6.62 28.63
CA GLU A 270 7.99 -7.56 28.90
C GLU A 270 8.82 -7.87 27.65
N LYS A 271 8.17 -7.92 26.48
CA LYS A 271 8.78 -8.22 25.18
C LYS A 271 8.03 -7.52 24.05
N GLY A 272 8.73 -7.32 22.94
CA GLY A 272 8.13 -6.83 21.70
C GLY A 272 7.25 -7.87 21.00
N ILE A 273 6.60 -7.45 19.91
CA ILE A 273 5.68 -8.28 19.11
C ILE A 273 6.39 -9.08 17.99
N ARG A 274 7.67 -8.78 17.71
CA ARG A 274 8.49 -9.47 16.70
C ARG A 274 9.67 -10.22 17.33
N ASP A 275 10.26 -11.17 16.58
CA ASP A 275 11.48 -11.88 16.99
C ASP A 275 12.64 -10.88 17.14
N ILE A 276 13.38 -11.00 18.24
CA ILE A 276 14.52 -10.12 18.56
C ILE A 276 15.68 -10.26 17.57
N LYS A 277 15.75 -11.38 16.82
CA LYS A 277 16.75 -11.57 15.78
C LYS A 277 16.52 -10.66 14.58
N ASP A 278 15.26 -10.41 14.25
CA ASP A 278 14.85 -9.58 13.11
C ASP A 278 14.63 -8.12 13.53
N PHE A 279 14.03 -7.90 14.72
CA PHE A 279 13.77 -6.58 15.31
C PHE A 279 14.44 -6.44 16.69
N PRO A 280 15.76 -6.21 16.76
CA PRO A 280 16.50 -6.15 18.02
C PRO A 280 16.27 -4.88 18.86
N TYR A 281 15.62 -3.85 18.30
CA TYR A 281 15.50 -2.51 18.89
C TYR A 281 14.10 -2.15 19.40
N GLN A 282 13.20 -3.13 19.49
CA GLN A 282 11.82 -2.93 19.95
C GLN A 282 11.75 -2.22 21.31
N TRP A 283 10.93 -1.18 21.41
CA TRP A 283 10.78 -0.38 22.61
C TRP A 283 9.99 -1.13 23.68
N LEU A 284 10.52 -1.24 24.90
CA LEU A 284 9.87 -1.96 26.01
C LEU A 284 9.06 -1.04 26.94
N GLY A 285 9.06 0.26 26.67
CA GLY A 285 8.34 1.26 27.45
C GLY A 285 9.10 1.79 28.67
N GLY A 286 8.39 2.56 29.50
CA GLY A 286 8.94 3.27 30.66
C GLY A 286 7.89 4.13 31.36
N ARG A 287 8.33 5.07 32.21
CA ARG A 287 7.47 6.11 32.79
C ARG A 287 6.84 6.95 31.69
N LEU A 288 5.60 7.42 31.88
CA LEU A 288 4.90 8.24 30.86
C LEU A 288 5.72 9.48 30.42
N ASP A 289 6.46 10.11 31.33
CA ASP A 289 7.30 11.28 31.02
C ASP A 289 8.61 10.95 30.26
N ALA A 290 9.01 9.68 30.25
CA ALA A 290 10.14 9.17 29.50
C ALA A 290 9.78 8.82 28.04
N TRP A 291 8.49 8.69 27.73
CA TRP A 291 8.04 8.47 26.36
C TRP A 291 8.23 9.74 25.53
N LYS A 292 8.97 9.60 24.43
CA LYS A 292 9.23 10.67 23.48
C LYS A 292 8.67 10.33 22.10
N THR A 293 8.25 11.34 21.37
CA THR A 293 7.94 11.23 19.94
C THR A 293 9.20 10.85 19.17
N PHE A 294 9.02 10.18 18.04
CA PHE A 294 10.11 9.78 17.17
C PHE A 294 10.60 10.99 16.38
N LYS A 295 11.91 11.27 16.43
CA LYS A 295 12.49 12.42 15.73
C LYS A 295 12.42 12.22 14.21
N THR A 296 11.70 13.10 13.52
CA THR A 296 11.58 13.13 12.05
C THR A 296 12.16 14.44 11.51
N LYS A 297 12.03 14.70 10.19
CA LYS A 297 12.36 16.02 9.64
C LYS A 297 11.31 17.10 9.97
N TRP A 298 10.12 16.68 10.42
CA TRP A 298 8.97 17.55 10.69
C TRP A 298 8.82 17.91 12.17
N GLN A 299 9.45 17.13 13.04
CA GLN A 299 9.32 17.29 14.49
C GLN A 299 10.60 16.83 15.19
N ASP A 300 11.07 17.61 16.16
CA ASP A 300 12.07 17.15 17.13
C ASP A 300 11.43 16.20 18.15
N ALA A 301 12.24 15.32 18.75
CA ALA A 301 11.76 14.46 19.82
C ALA A 301 11.23 15.30 21.01
N GLN A 302 9.96 15.13 21.34
CA GLN A 302 9.28 15.82 22.44
C GLN A 302 8.49 14.83 23.30
N SER A 303 7.92 15.27 24.43
CA SER A 303 7.10 14.38 25.27
C SER A 303 5.88 13.88 24.49
N PHE A 304 5.71 12.55 24.43
CA PHE A 304 4.56 11.95 23.74
C PHE A 304 3.30 12.07 24.59
N PHE A 305 3.39 11.77 25.88
CA PHE A 305 2.31 12.00 26.84
C PHE A 305 2.44 13.38 27.50
N THR A 306 1.36 14.15 27.47
CA THR A 306 1.29 15.50 28.06
C THR A 306 0.06 15.62 28.97
N GLY A 307 0.04 16.63 29.84
CA GLY A 307 -1.14 16.90 30.69
C GLY A 307 -1.51 15.76 31.66
N VAL A 308 -0.56 14.92 32.08
CA VAL A 308 -0.83 13.76 32.96
C VAL A 308 -1.36 14.22 34.32
N ARG A 309 -2.62 13.89 34.63
CA ARG A 309 -3.31 14.20 35.88
C ARG A 309 -3.86 12.92 36.49
N THR A 310 -3.74 12.77 37.82
CA THR A 310 -4.21 11.57 38.52
C THR A 310 -5.21 11.95 39.60
N GLU A 311 -6.27 11.17 39.74
CA GLU A 311 -7.30 11.31 40.76
C GLU A 311 -7.58 9.95 41.42
N ALA A 312 -7.87 9.96 42.71
CA ALA A 312 -8.41 8.79 43.38
C ALA A 312 -9.92 8.71 43.08
N THR A 313 -10.41 7.54 42.68
CA THR A 313 -11.83 7.30 42.39
C THR A 313 -12.27 5.94 42.91
N LYS A 314 -13.51 5.54 42.62
CA LYS A 314 -14.04 4.21 42.92
C LYS A 314 -14.72 3.61 41.70
N VAL A 315 -14.40 2.35 41.40
CA VAL A 315 -15.13 1.51 40.42
C VAL A 315 -15.82 0.41 41.20
N ASP A 316 -17.15 0.30 41.07
CA ASP A 316 -17.97 -0.66 41.83
C ASP A 316 -17.72 -0.63 43.34
N GLY A 317 -17.47 0.56 43.89
CA GLY A 317 -17.19 0.77 45.32
C GLY A 317 -15.78 0.37 45.78
N LYS A 318 -14.93 -0.15 44.88
CA LYS A 318 -13.52 -0.47 45.16
C LYS A 318 -12.61 0.71 44.82
N PRO A 319 -11.51 0.93 45.58
CA PRO A 319 -10.54 1.97 45.28
C PRO A 319 -9.94 1.82 43.87
N ALA A 320 -9.82 2.92 43.15
CA ALA A 320 -9.22 2.99 41.82
C ALA A 320 -8.48 4.31 41.65
N LEU A 321 -7.58 4.36 40.66
CA LEU A 321 -6.93 5.58 40.21
C LEU A 321 -7.40 5.90 38.81
N LEU A 322 -7.83 7.14 38.59
CA LEU A 322 -8.13 7.69 37.29
C LEU A 322 -6.93 8.50 36.81
N VAL A 323 -6.41 8.19 35.62
CA VAL A 323 -5.39 9.02 34.98
C VAL A 323 -5.95 9.64 33.71
N ARG A 324 -5.74 10.95 33.57
CA ARG A 324 -6.01 11.70 32.36
C ARG A 324 -4.71 12.15 31.71
N PHE A 325 -4.59 12.02 30.40
CA PHE A 325 -3.44 12.50 29.65
C PHE A 325 -3.80 12.77 28.19
N ASN A 326 -2.99 13.58 27.54
CA ASN A 326 -3.04 13.84 26.10
C ASN A 326 -1.85 13.17 25.41
N THR A 327 -1.98 12.97 24.10
CA THR A 327 -0.92 12.45 23.23
C THR A 327 -0.64 13.39 22.07
N GLU A 328 0.62 13.51 21.71
CA GLU A 328 1.05 14.15 20.46
C GLU A 328 1.08 13.16 19.30
N MET A 329 1.11 13.63 18.04
CA MET A 329 1.39 12.73 16.91
C MET A 329 2.82 12.20 17.03
N PHE A 330 2.96 10.86 17.03
CA PHE A 330 4.22 10.20 17.35
C PHE A 330 5.35 10.52 16.37
N TYR A 331 5.01 10.75 15.11
CA TYR A 331 5.95 11.11 14.03
C TYR A 331 5.89 12.58 13.61
N GLY A 332 5.01 13.37 14.24
CA GLY A 332 4.78 14.78 13.91
C GLY A 332 3.95 15.02 12.64
N VAL A 333 3.44 13.96 12.01
CA VAL A 333 2.58 14.01 10.82
C VAL A 333 1.36 13.11 11.01
N ASP A 334 0.26 13.49 10.37
CA ASP A 334 -0.95 12.67 10.28
C ASP A 334 -0.78 11.68 9.13
N GLY A 335 -0.33 10.46 9.48
CA GLY A 335 -0.13 9.36 8.54
C GLY A 335 1.26 8.69 8.61
N ILE A 336 1.35 7.45 8.12
CA ILE A 336 2.59 6.65 8.00
C ILE A 336 3.07 6.59 6.52
N ASP A 337 3.44 7.73 5.89
CA ASP A 337 3.57 7.86 4.42
C ASP A 337 4.93 8.39 3.86
N GLY A 338 4.92 8.65 2.53
CA GLY A 338 5.96 9.15 1.61
C GLY A 338 6.86 10.31 2.07
N ARG A 339 6.49 11.02 3.14
CA ARG A 339 7.22 12.19 3.64
C ARG A 339 8.50 11.83 4.43
N ASP A 340 8.63 10.57 4.90
CA ASP A 340 9.88 9.90 5.35
C ASP A 340 9.63 8.36 5.37
N ARG A 341 9.14 7.84 4.23
CA ARG A 341 8.45 6.54 4.07
C ARG A 341 9.12 5.38 4.79
N ALA A 342 10.33 5.06 4.37
CA ALA A 342 11.10 3.92 4.88
C ALA A 342 11.37 4.06 6.39
N TYR A 343 11.57 5.30 6.85
CA TYR A 343 11.91 5.60 8.22
C TYR A 343 10.72 5.37 9.17
N LEU A 344 9.53 5.84 8.80
CA LEU A 344 8.31 5.66 9.59
C LEU A 344 7.89 4.18 9.60
N ARG A 345 7.83 3.53 8.43
CA ARG A 345 7.39 2.12 8.32
C ARG A 345 8.27 1.14 9.06
N ASN A 346 9.57 1.34 8.97
CA ASN A 346 10.51 0.45 9.63
C ASN A 346 10.51 0.64 11.17
N SER A 347 10.19 1.83 11.66
CA SER A 347 10.17 2.11 13.11
C SER A 347 8.86 1.73 13.80
N MET A 348 7.73 1.70 13.10
CA MET A 348 6.40 1.53 13.69
C MET A 348 6.27 0.26 14.55
N LEU A 349 6.75 -0.89 14.04
CA LEU A 349 6.67 -2.16 14.76
C LEU A 349 7.54 -2.20 16.03
N ASP A 350 8.55 -1.33 16.15
CA ASP A 350 9.30 -1.19 17.41
C ASP A 350 8.42 -0.68 18.55
N TYR A 351 7.33 0.04 18.25
CA TYR A 351 6.43 0.64 19.24
C TYR A 351 5.06 -0.03 19.29
N THR A 352 4.59 -0.66 18.21
CA THR A 352 3.28 -1.30 18.14
C THR A 352 3.11 -2.46 19.12
N GLY A 353 1.93 -2.57 19.74
CA GLY A 353 1.50 -3.71 20.54
C GLY A 353 0.95 -3.34 21.91
N LEU A 354 0.64 -4.38 22.71
CA LEU A 354 0.09 -4.21 24.07
C LEU A 354 1.17 -3.80 25.08
N TYR A 355 0.83 -2.83 25.91
CA TYR A 355 1.60 -2.37 27.07
C TYR A 355 0.70 -2.35 28.30
N ASP A 356 1.32 -2.60 29.46
CA ASP A 356 0.71 -2.46 30.76
C ASP A 356 0.86 -1.03 31.26
N LEU A 357 -0.25 -0.30 31.35
CA LEU A 357 -0.35 0.97 32.05
C LEU A 357 -0.50 0.68 33.55
N THR A 358 0.61 0.80 34.28
CA THR A 358 0.70 0.47 35.70
C THR A 358 0.78 1.73 36.56
N ALA A 359 -0.09 1.83 37.55
CA ALA A 359 0.03 2.79 38.63
C ALA A 359 0.97 2.26 39.71
N LYS A 360 1.99 3.04 40.07
CA LYS A 360 2.86 2.76 41.22
C LYS A 360 2.58 3.77 42.33
N VAL A 361 2.27 3.26 43.52
CA VAL A 361 2.02 4.06 44.73
C VAL A 361 3.16 3.78 45.71
N ASN A 362 3.98 4.79 46.00
CA ASN A 362 5.22 4.64 46.79
C ASN A 362 6.15 3.53 46.24
N ASP A 363 6.47 3.59 44.94
CA ASP A 363 7.35 2.65 44.21
C ASP A 363 6.86 1.20 44.13
N LYS A 364 5.62 0.92 44.52
CA LYS A 364 4.99 -0.40 44.41
C LYS A 364 3.82 -0.36 43.43
N ALA A 365 3.77 -1.34 42.52
CA ALA A 365 2.62 -1.51 41.63
C ALA A 365 1.34 -1.68 42.46
N ALA A 366 0.36 -0.82 42.20
CA ALA A 366 -0.91 -0.76 42.90
C ALA A 366 -2.07 -1.29 42.04
N GLY A 367 -1.99 -1.13 40.72
CA GLY A 367 -2.94 -1.64 39.75
C GLY A 367 -2.40 -1.47 38.33
N SER A 368 -2.94 -2.22 37.37
CA SER A 368 -2.57 -2.13 35.95
C SER A 368 -3.77 -2.37 35.05
N THR A 369 -3.73 -1.79 33.85
CA THR A 369 -4.62 -2.12 32.72
C THR A 369 -3.82 -2.13 31.42
N GLN A 370 -4.34 -2.78 30.37
CA GLN A 370 -3.65 -2.88 29.09
C GLN A 370 -4.11 -1.78 28.13
N LEU A 371 -3.13 -1.12 27.49
CA LEU A 371 -3.32 -0.21 26.36
C LEU A 371 -2.55 -0.75 25.16
N ASN A 372 -3.14 -0.69 23.98
CA ASN A 372 -2.55 -1.11 22.72
C ASN A 372 -2.05 0.12 21.97
N MET A 373 -0.76 0.13 21.66
CA MET A 373 -0.15 1.18 20.85
C MET A 373 -0.24 0.77 19.38
N ARG A 374 -0.85 1.60 18.53
CA ARG A 374 -1.10 1.28 17.11
C ARG A 374 -0.82 2.46 16.20
N ALA A 375 -0.60 2.19 14.91
CA ALA A 375 -0.43 3.21 13.88
C ALA A 375 -1.61 4.19 13.89
N TYR A 376 -2.81 3.64 13.74
CA TYR A 376 -4.12 4.25 13.91
C TYR A 376 -5.06 3.20 14.55
N GLU A 377 -6.26 3.60 14.88
CA GLU A 377 -7.22 2.88 15.71
C GLU A 377 -7.57 1.50 15.13
N SER A 378 -7.88 1.46 13.84
CA SER A 378 -8.24 0.26 13.08
C SER A 378 -7.05 -0.58 12.57
N TYR A 379 -5.80 -0.27 12.93
CA TYR A 379 -4.66 -1.04 12.44
C TYR A 379 -4.61 -2.48 13.00
N ARG A 380 -4.51 -3.50 12.12
CA ARG A 380 -4.29 -4.92 12.51
C ARG A 380 -2.94 -5.46 12.05
N THR A 381 -2.14 -6.05 12.94
CA THR A 381 -0.99 -6.92 12.53
C THR A 381 -1.48 -8.17 11.80
N GLN A 382 -0.62 -8.83 11.00
CA GLN A 382 -1.01 -10.10 10.32
C GLN A 382 -1.59 -11.13 11.30
N GLU A 383 -0.99 -11.28 12.48
CA GLU A 383 -1.49 -12.21 13.50
C GLU A 383 -2.88 -11.86 14.02
N GLU A 384 -3.21 -10.57 14.08
CA GLU A 384 -4.56 -10.12 14.43
C GLU A 384 -5.54 -10.39 13.29
N ILE A 385 -5.15 -10.18 12.02
CA ILE A 385 -5.95 -10.55 10.85
C ILE A 385 -6.28 -12.05 10.87
N ASP A 386 -5.27 -12.91 11.05
CA ASP A 386 -5.43 -14.37 11.11
C ASP A 386 -6.40 -14.80 12.24
N ALA A 387 -6.41 -14.06 13.36
CA ALA A 387 -7.29 -14.33 14.50
C ALA A 387 -8.71 -13.76 14.34
N GLU A 388 -8.86 -12.69 13.55
CA GLU A 388 -10.12 -11.97 13.33
C GLU A 388 -10.99 -12.65 12.25
N LEU A 389 -10.37 -13.13 11.17
CA LEU A 389 -11.07 -13.77 10.06
C LEU A 389 -12.02 -14.91 10.49
N PRO A 390 -11.63 -15.89 11.33
CA PRO A 390 -12.56 -16.91 11.82
C PRO A 390 -13.71 -16.36 12.66
N ARG A 391 -13.51 -15.23 13.36
CA ARG A 391 -14.58 -14.58 14.15
C ARG A 391 -15.60 -13.93 13.23
N LEU A 392 -15.17 -13.30 12.14
CA LEU A 392 -16.07 -12.72 11.13
C LEU A 392 -16.96 -13.80 10.51
N VAL A 393 -16.43 -15.00 10.25
CA VAL A 393 -17.23 -16.15 9.79
C VAL A 393 -18.33 -16.52 10.79
N GLU A 394 -17.98 -16.65 12.08
CA GLU A 394 -18.95 -17.00 13.11
C GLU A 394 -19.99 -15.90 13.35
N GLU A 395 -19.59 -14.63 13.23
CA GLU A 395 -20.50 -13.49 13.30
C GLU A 395 -21.47 -13.47 12.12
N ALA A 396 -21.00 -13.66 10.89
CA ALA A 396 -21.86 -13.74 9.71
C ALA A 396 -22.95 -14.81 9.86
N LYS A 397 -22.55 -16.03 10.29
CA LYS A 397 -23.48 -17.14 10.55
C LYS A 397 -24.50 -16.80 11.63
N LYS A 398 -24.06 -16.17 12.72
CA LYS A 398 -24.93 -15.72 13.81
C LYS A 398 -25.97 -14.70 13.34
N ASN A 399 -25.61 -13.86 12.37
CA ASN A 399 -26.45 -12.81 11.81
C ASN A 399 -27.22 -13.27 10.55
N GLY A 400 -27.27 -14.58 10.27
CA GLY A 400 -28.11 -15.17 9.24
C GLY A 400 -27.54 -15.13 7.83
N LEU A 401 -26.24 -14.88 7.68
CA LEU A 401 -25.52 -14.94 6.41
C LEU A 401 -24.74 -16.26 6.30
N HIS A 402 -24.28 -16.57 5.09
CA HIS A 402 -23.25 -17.59 4.89
C HIS A 402 -21.88 -16.92 4.79
N ALA A 403 -20.89 -17.49 5.47
CA ALA A 403 -19.50 -17.14 5.26
C ALA A 403 -18.61 -18.36 5.43
N GLU A 404 -17.53 -18.41 4.65
CA GLU A 404 -16.48 -19.42 4.73
C GLU A 404 -15.11 -18.84 4.42
N LEU A 405 -14.08 -19.38 5.08
CA LEU A 405 -12.68 -19.07 4.78
C LEU A 405 -12.11 -20.15 3.88
N LYS A 406 -11.40 -19.73 2.83
CA LYS A 406 -10.62 -20.62 1.98
C LYS A 406 -9.17 -20.19 2.00
N THR A 407 -8.27 -21.13 2.26
CA THR A 407 -6.86 -20.96 1.99
C THR A 407 -6.64 -21.07 0.48
N ILE A 408 -6.30 -19.96 -0.17
CA ILE A 408 -6.11 -19.91 -1.62
C ILE A 408 -4.69 -20.30 -2.03
N GLY A 409 -3.75 -20.24 -1.09
CA GLY A 409 -2.36 -20.61 -1.30
C GLY A 409 -1.53 -20.42 -0.04
N LYS A 410 -0.21 -20.53 -0.20
CA LYS A 410 0.75 -20.25 0.87
C LYS A 410 1.76 -19.22 0.38
N SER A 411 2.17 -18.33 1.26
CA SER A 411 3.25 -17.37 1.00
C SER A 411 4.60 -18.06 0.85
N ALA A 412 5.62 -17.32 0.42
CA ALA A 412 6.99 -17.81 0.29
C ALA A 412 7.56 -18.38 1.62
N ARG A 413 7.15 -17.85 2.78
CA ARG A 413 7.53 -18.39 4.10
C ARG A 413 6.48 -19.33 4.71
N GLY A 414 5.49 -19.76 3.92
CA GLY A 414 4.54 -20.81 4.26
C GLY A 414 3.30 -20.38 5.06
N ARG A 415 3.04 -19.06 5.19
CA ARG A 415 1.80 -18.55 5.81
C ARG A 415 0.61 -18.80 4.89
N ASP A 416 -0.56 -19.06 5.46
CA ASP A 416 -1.77 -19.23 4.66
C ASP A 416 -2.22 -17.88 4.10
N ILE A 417 -2.58 -17.87 2.82
CA ILE A 417 -3.25 -16.73 2.19
C ILE A 417 -4.75 -17.03 2.25
N GLN A 418 -5.50 -16.21 2.99
CA GLN A 418 -6.90 -16.48 3.34
C GLN A 418 -7.84 -15.56 2.57
N ALA A 419 -8.85 -16.16 1.93
CA ALA A 419 -9.97 -15.46 1.32
C ALA A 419 -11.25 -15.72 2.12
N LEU A 420 -11.95 -14.66 2.53
CA LEU A 420 -13.24 -14.70 3.19
C LEU A 420 -14.35 -14.55 2.15
N PHE A 421 -15.13 -15.61 1.97
CA PHE A 421 -16.34 -15.61 1.15
C PHE A 421 -17.53 -15.21 2.01
N VAL A 422 -18.33 -14.25 1.57
CA VAL A 422 -19.58 -13.83 2.24
C VAL A 422 -20.72 -13.82 1.24
N SER A 423 -21.77 -14.60 1.50
CA SER A 423 -22.95 -14.70 0.64
C SER A 423 -24.23 -14.83 1.47
N LYS A 424 -25.39 -14.81 0.81
CA LYS A 424 -26.67 -15.03 1.50
C LYS A 424 -26.84 -16.48 1.90
N LYS A 425 -26.41 -17.41 1.03
CA LYS A 425 -26.48 -18.86 1.22
C LYS A 425 -25.26 -19.55 0.63
N ALA A 426 -24.91 -20.73 1.18
CA ALA A 426 -23.82 -21.55 0.66
C ALA A 426 -24.00 -21.93 -0.82
N SER A 427 -25.25 -22.14 -1.27
CA SER A 427 -25.53 -22.48 -2.67
C SER A 427 -25.17 -21.37 -3.64
N ASP A 428 -25.18 -20.10 -3.22
CA ASP A 428 -24.84 -18.97 -4.09
C ASP A 428 -23.44 -19.13 -4.70
N LEU A 429 -22.50 -19.73 -3.95
CA LEU A 429 -21.13 -19.97 -4.41
C LEU A 429 -21.07 -21.12 -5.43
N THR A 430 -21.76 -22.23 -5.17
CA THR A 430 -21.78 -23.38 -6.09
C THR A 430 -22.59 -23.10 -7.36
N ASP A 431 -23.67 -22.33 -7.23
CA ASP A 431 -24.52 -21.94 -8.35
C ASP A 431 -23.75 -21.03 -9.31
N TYR A 432 -22.94 -20.09 -8.77
CA TYR A 432 -22.06 -19.26 -9.60
C TYR A 432 -20.97 -20.08 -10.30
N GLN A 433 -20.32 -21.04 -9.64
CA GLN A 433 -19.35 -21.92 -10.30
C GLN A 433 -19.95 -22.72 -11.47
N ALA A 434 -21.20 -23.19 -11.32
CA ALA A 434 -21.92 -23.85 -12.41
C ALA A 434 -22.36 -22.88 -13.53
N LEU A 435 -22.57 -21.60 -13.19
CA LEU A 435 -22.80 -20.54 -14.16
C LEU A 435 -21.52 -20.21 -14.93
N THR A 436 -20.35 -20.17 -14.29
CA THR A 436 -19.05 -19.94 -14.94
C THR A 436 -18.76 -20.96 -16.04
N GLU A 437 -19.07 -22.25 -15.81
CA GLU A 437 -18.94 -23.27 -16.86
C GLU A 437 -19.79 -22.92 -18.09
N GLN A 438 -21.04 -22.48 -17.90
CA GLN A 438 -21.91 -22.04 -18.99
C GLN A 438 -21.45 -20.72 -19.64
N MET A 439 -20.92 -19.78 -18.86
CA MET A 439 -20.33 -18.53 -19.35
C MET A 439 -19.20 -18.80 -20.34
N GLU A 440 -18.40 -19.85 -20.10
CA GLU A 440 -17.26 -20.19 -20.94
C GLU A 440 -17.59 -21.10 -22.13
N THR A 441 -18.76 -21.74 -22.15
CA THR A 441 -19.17 -22.67 -23.22
C THR A 441 -20.31 -22.17 -24.10
N THR A 442 -21.29 -21.48 -23.51
CA THR A 442 -22.53 -21.04 -24.17
C THR A 442 -22.97 -19.63 -23.69
N PRO A 443 -22.10 -18.61 -23.74
CA PRO A 443 -22.43 -17.27 -23.25
C PRO A 443 -23.62 -16.64 -24.00
N GLY A 444 -23.76 -16.85 -25.31
CA GLY A 444 -24.94 -16.39 -26.07
C GLY A 444 -26.28 -16.89 -25.51
N GLU A 445 -26.37 -18.13 -25.02
CA GLU A 445 -27.60 -18.63 -24.39
C GLU A 445 -27.90 -17.93 -23.06
N LEU A 446 -26.85 -17.54 -22.31
CA LEU A 446 -27.02 -16.78 -21.07
C LEU A 446 -27.43 -15.34 -21.35
N GLN A 447 -26.88 -14.71 -22.40
CA GLN A 447 -27.28 -13.37 -22.85
C GLN A 447 -28.80 -13.33 -23.13
N GLU A 448 -29.33 -14.30 -23.89
CA GLU A 448 -30.77 -14.42 -24.15
C GLU A 448 -31.60 -14.57 -22.85
N GLN A 449 -31.09 -15.33 -21.88
CA GLN A 449 -31.78 -15.55 -20.61
C GLN A 449 -31.80 -14.30 -19.71
N VAL A 450 -30.73 -13.51 -19.72
CA VAL A 450 -30.62 -12.22 -19.01
C VAL A 450 -31.61 -11.23 -19.62
N GLU A 451 -31.59 -11.05 -20.95
CA GLU A 451 -32.53 -10.17 -21.66
C GLU A 451 -33.99 -10.55 -21.43
N ALA A 452 -34.29 -11.86 -21.36
CA ALA A 452 -35.62 -12.36 -21.07
C ALA A 452 -36.03 -12.25 -19.58
N GLY A 453 -35.10 -11.89 -18.68
CA GLY A 453 -35.32 -11.85 -17.23
C GLY A 453 -35.58 -13.24 -16.61
N THR A 454 -35.08 -14.29 -17.27
CA THR A 454 -35.31 -15.70 -16.86
C THR A 454 -34.14 -16.29 -16.08
N LEU A 455 -32.94 -15.74 -16.23
CA LEU A 455 -31.78 -16.13 -15.42
C LEU A 455 -31.93 -15.56 -14.01
N GLN A 456 -31.68 -16.40 -12.99
CA GLN A 456 -31.58 -15.97 -11.61
C GLN A 456 -30.14 -16.21 -11.16
N TYR A 457 -29.40 -15.13 -10.92
CA TYR A 457 -27.97 -15.20 -10.71
C TYR A 457 -27.46 -14.07 -9.81
N LYS A 458 -26.27 -14.29 -9.28
CA LYS A 458 -25.50 -13.33 -8.48
C LYS A 458 -24.11 -13.22 -9.06
N VAL A 459 -23.45 -12.09 -8.82
CA VAL A 459 -22.11 -11.83 -9.33
C VAL A 459 -21.10 -11.61 -8.18
N PRO A 460 -19.82 -12.03 -8.33
CA PRO A 460 -18.81 -11.87 -7.30
C PRO A 460 -18.20 -10.45 -7.34
N ILE A 461 -18.03 -9.85 -6.17
CA ILE A 461 -17.20 -8.65 -5.98
C ILE A 461 -15.97 -9.04 -5.15
N MET A 462 -14.79 -8.62 -5.59
CA MET A 462 -13.52 -8.93 -4.92
C MET A 462 -12.82 -7.66 -4.44
N TYR A 463 -12.31 -7.69 -3.20
CA TYR A 463 -11.50 -6.61 -2.62
C TYR A 463 -10.23 -7.17 -1.98
N SER A 464 -9.09 -6.51 -2.22
CA SER A 464 -7.80 -7.00 -1.72
C SER A 464 -6.75 -5.90 -1.48
N ASN A 465 -5.57 -6.33 -1.02
CA ASN A 465 -4.35 -5.53 -0.90
C ASN A 465 -3.12 -6.44 -1.08
N VAL A 466 -2.26 -6.11 -2.05
CA VAL A 466 -1.00 -6.83 -2.30
C VAL A 466 0.20 -6.22 -1.57
N HIS A 467 0.24 -4.89 -1.45
CA HIS A 467 1.33 -4.19 -0.78
C HIS A 467 1.02 -4.06 0.69
N ALA A 468 1.53 -5.02 1.47
CA ALA A 468 1.15 -5.13 2.87
C ALA A 468 1.66 -4.01 3.79
N ASP A 469 2.63 -3.21 3.32
CA ASP A 469 3.06 -1.98 3.98
C ASP A 469 2.21 -0.75 3.59
N GLU A 470 1.25 -0.90 2.68
CA GLU A 470 0.11 -0.01 2.41
C GLU A 470 -1.04 -0.36 3.32
N ILE A 471 -0.75 -0.19 4.61
CA ILE A 471 -1.44 -0.82 5.72
C ILE A 471 -2.96 -0.59 5.76
N ILE A 472 -3.42 0.53 5.19
CA ILE A 472 -4.85 0.88 5.12
C ILE A 472 -5.64 -0.03 4.18
N GLY A 473 -5.00 -0.70 3.23
CA GLY A 473 -5.69 -1.56 2.27
C GLY A 473 -6.25 -2.80 2.97
N SER A 474 -5.39 -3.50 3.72
CA SER A 474 -5.82 -4.63 4.56
C SER A 474 -6.88 -4.23 5.59
N ASP A 475 -6.66 -3.11 6.27
CA ASP A 475 -7.55 -2.66 7.35
C ASP A 475 -8.90 -2.18 6.79
N GLY A 476 -8.93 -1.53 5.62
CA GLY A 476 -10.15 -1.14 4.92
C GLY A 476 -11.00 -2.32 4.46
N VAL A 477 -10.36 -3.38 3.94
CA VAL A 477 -11.05 -4.64 3.59
C VAL A 477 -11.67 -5.28 4.84
N LEU A 478 -10.97 -5.27 5.97
CA LEU A 478 -11.49 -5.82 7.24
C LEU A 478 -12.63 -4.98 7.83
N GLU A 479 -12.54 -3.66 7.80
CA GLU A 479 -13.61 -2.78 8.29
C GLU A 479 -14.88 -2.88 7.44
N PHE A 480 -14.75 -3.09 6.13
CA PHE A 480 -15.88 -3.43 5.27
C PHE A 480 -16.43 -4.82 5.60
N ALA A 481 -15.58 -5.83 5.75
CA ALA A 481 -15.98 -7.18 6.12
C ALA A 481 -16.77 -7.19 7.44
N GLU A 482 -16.30 -6.48 8.47
CA GLU A 482 -16.96 -6.36 9.76
C GLU A 482 -18.33 -5.67 9.63
N ALA A 483 -18.43 -4.60 8.84
CA ALA A 483 -19.71 -3.92 8.58
C ALA A 483 -20.70 -4.84 7.84
N LEU A 484 -20.24 -5.61 6.87
CA LEU A 484 -21.04 -6.55 6.08
C LEU A 484 -21.59 -7.69 6.95
N VAL A 485 -20.73 -8.36 7.74
CA VAL A 485 -21.13 -9.56 8.50
C VAL A 485 -22.03 -9.25 9.71
N LYS A 486 -22.01 -8.01 10.19
CA LYS A 486 -23.00 -7.51 11.17
C LYS A 486 -24.43 -7.58 10.62
N ASN A 487 -24.59 -7.61 9.30
CA ASN A 487 -25.86 -7.72 8.58
C ASN A 487 -26.90 -6.70 9.10
N LYS A 488 -26.44 -5.46 9.28
CA LYS A 488 -27.25 -4.32 9.68
C LYS A 488 -27.16 -3.25 8.62
N PRO A 489 -28.18 -2.39 8.49
CA PRO A 489 -28.10 -1.30 7.54
C PRO A 489 -26.89 -0.39 7.83
N ILE A 490 -26.18 -0.02 6.77
CA ILE A 490 -24.97 0.81 6.80
C ILE A 490 -25.37 2.18 6.27
N ALA A 491 -25.41 3.19 7.14
CA ALA A 491 -25.61 4.57 6.72
C ALA A 491 -24.33 5.12 6.10
N PHE A 492 -24.45 5.81 4.97
CA PHE A 492 -23.32 6.45 4.30
C PHE A 492 -23.80 7.63 3.45
N ASP A 493 -22.92 8.60 3.26
CA ASP A 493 -23.14 9.72 2.35
C ASP A 493 -22.52 9.45 0.98
N THR A 494 -23.13 9.96 -0.08
CA THR A 494 -22.60 9.89 -1.44
C THR A 494 -22.94 11.15 -2.22
N ILE A 495 -22.09 11.50 -3.19
CA ILE A 495 -22.35 12.63 -4.09
C ILE A 495 -23.38 12.21 -5.14
N GLU A 496 -24.50 12.94 -5.25
CA GLU A 496 -25.48 12.76 -6.32
C GLU A 496 -25.10 13.57 -7.57
N SER A 497 -24.60 14.79 -7.38
CA SER A 497 -24.21 15.69 -8.47
C SER A 497 -23.35 16.85 -7.99
N LEU A 498 -22.68 17.53 -8.92
CA LEU A 498 -22.07 18.84 -8.68
C LEU A 498 -23.16 19.92 -8.51
N THR A 499 -22.95 20.84 -7.57
CA THR A 499 -23.72 22.09 -7.52
C THR A 499 -23.38 22.98 -8.73
N GLU A 500 -24.13 24.06 -8.97
CA GLU A 500 -23.75 25.03 -10.00
C GLU A 500 -22.37 25.65 -9.73
N THR A 501 -22.07 25.96 -8.47
CA THR A 501 -20.72 26.40 -8.06
C THR A 501 -19.68 25.31 -8.32
N GLY A 502 -19.99 24.05 -8.03
CA GLY A 502 -19.11 22.92 -8.31
C GLY A 502 -18.76 22.80 -9.79
N LYS A 503 -19.75 22.92 -10.69
CA LYS A 503 -19.54 22.91 -12.14
C LYS A 503 -18.66 24.06 -12.61
N GLU A 504 -18.86 25.26 -12.06
CA GLU A 504 -18.04 26.43 -12.37
C GLU A 504 -16.59 26.25 -11.87
N THR A 505 -16.41 25.71 -10.65
CA THR A 505 -15.10 25.42 -10.06
C THR A 505 -14.36 24.33 -10.82
N LEU A 506 -15.01 23.20 -11.15
CA LEU A 506 -14.43 22.12 -11.95
C LEU A 506 -13.84 22.67 -13.25
N LYS A 507 -14.66 23.43 -14.00
CA LYS A 507 -14.22 24.03 -15.27
C LYS A 507 -13.06 25.00 -15.09
N LYS A 508 -13.02 25.72 -13.98
CA LYS A 508 -11.94 26.66 -13.64
C LYS A 508 -10.66 25.91 -13.32
N GLU A 509 -10.69 24.94 -12.42
CA GLU A 509 -9.53 24.17 -11.97
C GLU A 509 -8.95 23.33 -13.11
N MET A 510 -9.77 22.61 -13.88
CA MET A 510 -9.29 21.89 -15.07
C MET A 510 -8.57 22.82 -16.04
N LYS A 511 -9.08 24.04 -16.25
CA LYS A 511 -8.42 25.03 -17.11
C LYS A 511 -7.09 25.53 -16.52
N GLU A 512 -7.03 25.75 -15.20
CA GLU A 512 -5.81 26.17 -14.50
C GLU A 512 -4.73 25.08 -14.53
N ASP A 513 -5.16 23.82 -14.46
CA ASP A 513 -4.30 22.64 -14.51
C ASP A 513 -3.97 22.19 -15.94
N GLY A 514 -4.57 22.82 -16.96
CA GLY A 514 -4.43 22.42 -18.36
C GLY A 514 -5.07 21.07 -18.69
N ARG A 515 -5.95 20.53 -17.84
CA ARG A 515 -6.62 19.25 -18.05
C ARG A 515 -7.80 19.34 -19.01
N VAL A 516 -7.97 18.31 -19.82
CA VAL A 516 -9.13 18.14 -20.71
C VAL A 516 -9.55 16.68 -20.76
N TRP A 517 -10.83 16.43 -21.03
CA TRP A 517 -11.31 15.07 -21.24
C TRP A 517 -11.14 14.64 -22.69
N SER A 518 -10.78 13.37 -22.90
CA SER A 518 -10.74 12.79 -24.24
C SER A 518 -12.13 12.76 -24.85
N GLU A 519 -12.20 12.88 -26.17
CA GLU A 519 -13.47 12.78 -26.91
C GLU A 519 -14.11 11.39 -26.75
N LEU A 520 -13.34 10.37 -26.36
CA LEU A 520 -13.81 9.02 -26.09
C LEU A 520 -14.69 8.89 -24.84
N ILE A 521 -14.52 9.78 -23.84
CA ILE A 521 -15.10 9.58 -22.50
C ILE A 521 -15.85 10.80 -21.96
N LYS A 522 -15.71 11.97 -22.60
CA LYS A 522 -16.18 13.26 -22.05
C LYS A 522 -17.67 13.30 -21.72
N ASP A 523 -18.46 12.41 -22.31
CA ASP A 523 -19.91 12.32 -22.11
C ASP A 523 -20.29 11.28 -21.03
N ASP A 524 -19.32 10.48 -20.55
CA ASP A 524 -19.48 9.39 -19.57
C ASP A 524 -18.96 9.73 -18.16
N VAL A 525 -18.30 10.88 -18.02
CA VAL A 525 -17.70 11.34 -16.75
C VAL A 525 -18.36 12.63 -16.26
N THR A 526 -18.41 12.80 -14.94
CA THR A 526 -19.06 13.96 -14.30
C THR A 526 -18.06 14.92 -13.64
N GLY A 527 -16.85 14.45 -13.34
CA GLY A 527 -15.82 15.21 -12.62
C GLY A 527 -15.96 15.12 -11.10
N VAL A 528 -16.78 14.21 -10.60
CA VAL A 528 -16.89 13.92 -9.16
C VAL A 528 -15.52 13.55 -8.58
N GLY A 529 -15.13 14.21 -7.49
CA GLY A 529 -13.85 14.01 -6.83
C GLY A 529 -12.72 14.91 -7.32
N TYR A 530 -12.79 15.50 -8.51
CA TYR A 530 -11.70 16.33 -9.05
C TYR A 530 -11.49 17.63 -8.25
N ILE A 531 -12.57 18.24 -7.75
CA ILE A 531 -12.55 19.60 -7.20
C ILE A 531 -11.72 19.64 -5.92
N GLN A 532 -10.72 20.53 -5.88
CA GLN A 532 -9.97 20.88 -4.66
C GLN A 532 -10.55 22.11 -3.96
N GLY A 533 -11.08 23.06 -4.71
CA GLY A 533 -11.75 24.25 -4.20
C GLY A 533 -10.92 25.07 -3.22
N GLU A 534 -11.48 25.30 -2.04
CA GLU A 534 -10.85 26.07 -0.95
C GLU A 534 -10.19 25.15 0.10
N GLY A 535 -10.19 23.84 -0.15
CA GLY A 535 -9.69 22.84 0.79
C GLY A 535 -8.21 22.99 1.08
N SER A 536 -7.81 22.63 2.30
CA SER A 536 -6.42 22.66 2.72
C SER A 536 -5.70 21.38 2.35
N LYS A 537 -4.54 21.50 1.69
CA LYS A 537 -3.68 20.35 1.39
C LYS A 537 -3.00 19.83 2.66
N ASN A 538 -3.09 18.52 2.89
CA ASN A 538 -2.44 17.88 4.02
C ASN A 538 -0.90 17.79 3.82
N ALA A 539 -0.17 18.66 4.53
CA ALA A 539 1.29 18.80 4.65
C ALA A 539 2.13 19.27 3.43
N SER A 540 3.36 19.68 3.76
CA SER A 540 4.33 20.30 2.85
C SER A 540 5.00 19.32 1.89
N GLY A 541 5.03 19.67 0.61
CA GLY A 541 5.53 18.84 -0.49
C GLY A 541 4.43 18.25 -1.36
N ALA A 542 3.16 18.44 -0.99
CA ALA A 542 2.00 18.12 -1.80
C ALA A 542 2.03 18.88 -3.14
N GLY A 543 1.97 18.15 -4.25
CA GLY A 543 1.89 18.71 -5.59
C GLY A 543 0.60 19.50 -5.84
N ALA A 544 0.46 20.06 -7.05
CA ALA A 544 -0.75 20.78 -7.45
C ALA A 544 -2.02 19.91 -7.33
N HIS A 545 -1.89 18.59 -7.45
CA HIS A 545 -3.02 17.65 -7.49
C HIS A 545 -3.23 16.84 -6.20
N ALA A 546 -2.62 17.23 -5.07
CA ALA A 546 -2.82 16.49 -3.83
C ALA A 546 -4.25 16.57 -3.31
N ALA A 547 -4.73 15.48 -2.72
CA ALA A 547 -6.00 15.43 -2.01
C ALA A 547 -6.05 16.51 -0.92
N VAL A 548 -7.22 17.14 -0.81
CA VAL A 548 -7.50 18.22 0.13
C VAL A 548 -8.48 17.81 1.23
N ASP A 549 -8.34 18.48 2.36
CA ASP A 549 -9.26 18.46 3.48
C ASP A 549 -10.26 19.60 3.28
N MET A 550 -11.57 19.30 3.30
CA MET A 550 -12.63 20.30 3.22
C MET A 550 -13.47 20.28 4.50
N THR A 551 -13.89 21.46 4.95
CA THR A 551 -14.99 21.55 5.91
C THR A 551 -16.30 21.10 5.27
N GLU A 552 -17.28 20.70 6.08
CA GLU A 552 -18.62 20.32 5.59
C GLU A 552 -19.26 21.44 4.74
N GLU A 553 -19.06 22.71 5.12
CA GLU A 553 -19.57 23.87 4.38
C GLU A 553 -18.89 24.03 3.00
N GLU A 554 -17.56 23.85 2.96
CA GLU A 554 -16.80 23.88 1.70
C GLU A 554 -17.19 22.71 0.79
N PHE A 555 -17.35 21.50 1.35
CA PHE A 555 -17.74 20.33 0.58
C PHE A 555 -19.15 20.48 -0.01
N ALA A 556 -20.12 20.91 0.82
CA ALA A 556 -21.50 21.17 0.41
C ALA A 556 -21.65 22.33 -0.59
N LYS A 557 -20.65 23.22 -0.69
CA LYS A 557 -20.61 24.27 -1.72
C LYS A 557 -20.43 23.67 -3.11
N TYR A 558 -19.69 22.58 -3.25
CA TYR A 558 -19.33 21.98 -4.54
C TYR A 558 -20.19 20.77 -4.90
N TYR A 559 -20.67 20.02 -3.89
CA TYR A 559 -21.37 18.76 -4.09
C TYR A 559 -22.77 18.76 -3.46
N ASN A 560 -23.75 18.21 -4.19
CA ASN A 560 -25.03 17.80 -3.61
C ASN A 560 -24.86 16.40 -3.03
N VAL A 561 -24.91 16.30 -1.71
CA VAL A 561 -24.72 15.04 -0.96
C VAL A 561 -26.08 14.42 -0.64
N ASP A 562 -26.18 13.11 -0.87
CA ASP A 562 -27.32 12.27 -0.54
C ASP A 562 -26.93 11.27 0.56
N SER A 563 -27.71 11.21 1.63
CA SER A 563 -27.51 10.27 2.74
C SER A 563 -28.34 9.02 2.51
N ARG A 564 -27.67 7.87 2.36
CA ARG A 564 -28.27 6.58 2.04
C ARG A 564 -28.09 5.55 3.14
N GLU A 565 -28.81 4.45 3.02
CA GLU A 565 -28.70 3.30 3.88
C GLU A 565 -28.63 2.02 3.03
N LEU A 566 -27.48 1.35 3.05
CA LEU A 566 -27.28 0.07 2.35
C LEU A 566 -27.66 -1.08 3.29
N ASP A 567 -28.56 -1.97 2.85
CA ASP A 567 -28.96 -3.17 3.59
C ASP A 567 -28.17 -4.39 3.07
N PRO A 568 -27.17 -4.92 3.83
CA PRO A 568 -26.39 -6.08 3.40
C PRO A 568 -27.22 -7.30 3.01
N SER A 569 -28.35 -7.53 3.66
CA SER A 569 -29.20 -8.70 3.39
C SER A 569 -29.86 -8.60 2.01
N LYS A 570 -30.20 -7.38 1.56
CA LYS A 570 -30.75 -7.12 0.22
C LYS A 570 -29.66 -7.06 -0.83
N LEU A 571 -28.53 -6.41 -0.52
CA LEU A 571 -27.36 -6.39 -1.39
C LEU A 571 -26.95 -7.81 -1.80
N LEU A 572 -26.92 -8.74 -0.84
CA LEU A 572 -26.58 -10.14 -1.07
C LEU A 572 -27.66 -10.94 -1.83
N ASP A 573 -28.77 -10.34 -2.27
CA ASP A 573 -29.66 -10.95 -3.26
C ASP A 573 -29.08 -10.88 -4.68
N ASP A 574 -28.21 -9.92 -4.93
CA ASP A 574 -27.65 -9.62 -6.25
C ASP A 574 -26.16 -9.95 -6.37
N VAL A 575 -25.41 -9.88 -5.26
CA VAL A 575 -23.96 -10.08 -5.26
C VAL A 575 -23.52 -11.02 -4.13
N PHE A 576 -22.26 -11.45 -4.18
CA PHE A 576 -21.54 -12.02 -3.05
C PHE A 576 -20.09 -11.52 -3.05
N PHE A 577 -19.40 -11.64 -1.91
CA PHE A 577 -18.08 -11.04 -1.73
C PHE A 577 -16.98 -12.09 -1.57
N ILE A 578 -15.83 -11.82 -2.18
CA ILE A 578 -14.56 -12.51 -1.95
C ILE A 578 -13.57 -11.46 -1.42
N LEU A 579 -13.25 -11.55 -0.13
CA LEU A 579 -12.42 -10.55 0.54
C LEU A 579 -11.05 -11.17 0.86
N VAL A 580 -9.98 -10.56 0.38
CA VAL A 580 -8.59 -11.01 0.59
C VAL A 580 -7.81 -9.90 1.31
N PRO A 581 -7.93 -9.75 2.64
CA PRO A 581 -7.32 -8.63 3.35
C PRO A 581 -5.79 -8.56 3.22
N SER A 582 -5.12 -9.69 3.00
CA SER A 582 -3.67 -9.72 2.82
C SER A 582 -3.29 -10.80 1.83
N GLU A 583 -2.97 -10.39 0.60
CA GLU A 583 -2.34 -11.28 -0.39
C GLU A 583 -0.89 -11.59 -0.02
N ASN A 584 -0.24 -10.63 0.65
CA ASN A 584 1.15 -10.70 1.12
C ASN A 584 1.26 -10.81 2.66
N PRO A 585 0.90 -11.96 3.26
CA PRO A 585 0.93 -12.10 4.72
C PRO A 585 2.36 -12.07 5.30
N ASP A 586 3.39 -12.39 4.50
CA ASP A 586 4.78 -12.25 4.92
C ASP A 586 5.22 -10.78 4.99
N GLY A 587 4.84 -9.99 3.99
CA GLY A 587 5.02 -8.54 4.00
C GLY A 587 4.26 -7.88 5.14
N ARG A 588 3.01 -8.30 5.42
CA ARG A 588 2.20 -7.74 6.51
C ARG A 588 2.79 -8.03 7.88
N HIS A 589 3.41 -9.21 8.04
CA HIS A 589 4.14 -9.54 9.25
C HIS A 589 5.33 -8.60 9.46
N ASP A 590 6.14 -8.35 8.44
CA ASP A 590 7.35 -7.53 8.57
C ASP A 590 7.13 -6.02 8.35
N ASN A 591 5.93 -5.61 7.94
CA ASN A 591 5.60 -4.29 7.40
C ASN A 591 6.50 -3.91 6.20
N LEU A 592 6.55 -4.81 5.21
CA LEU A 592 7.29 -4.66 3.96
C LEU A 592 6.35 -4.68 2.76
N ARG A 593 6.72 -3.92 1.72
CA ARG A 593 6.06 -3.94 0.42
C ARG A 593 6.21 -5.28 -0.28
N THR A 594 7.42 -5.84 -0.24
CA THR A 594 7.81 -7.06 -0.95
C THR A 594 7.31 -8.33 -0.24
N GLY A 595 7.17 -9.42 -1.00
CA GLY A 595 6.84 -10.75 -0.47
C GLY A 595 7.96 -11.37 0.38
N GLY A 596 7.75 -12.60 0.85
CA GLY A 596 8.72 -13.32 1.67
C GLY A 596 10.09 -13.53 0.99
N ASN A 597 10.10 -13.54 -0.35
CA ASN A 597 11.29 -13.62 -1.21
C ASN A 597 11.90 -12.25 -1.60
N GLY A 598 11.34 -11.12 -1.14
CA GLY A 598 11.89 -9.80 -1.44
C GLY A 598 11.54 -9.25 -2.83
N LEU A 599 10.63 -9.90 -3.57
CA LEU A 599 10.09 -9.39 -4.84
C LEU A 599 8.82 -8.56 -4.60
N ASP A 600 8.61 -7.54 -5.43
CA ASP A 600 7.35 -6.79 -5.48
C ASP A 600 6.31 -7.65 -6.21
N LEU A 601 5.26 -8.06 -5.48
CA LEU A 601 4.21 -8.92 -6.01
C LEU A 601 3.34 -8.19 -7.05
N ASN A 602 3.19 -6.86 -6.95
CA ASN A 602 2.46 -6.05 -7.94
C ASN A 602 3.32 -5.73 -9.19
N ARG A 603 4.29 -6.59 -9.48
CA ARG A 603 5.07 -6.63 -10.73
C ARG A 603 5.16 -8.06 -11.28
N ASP A 604 4.45 -9.01 -10.66
CA ASP A 604 4.60 -10.45 -10.90
C ASP A 604 3.30 -11.14 -11.32
N ASN A 605 2.16 -10.47 -11.48
CA ASN A 605 0.89 -11.15 -11.80
C ASN A 605 0.88 -11.81 -13.18
N THR A 606 1.58 -11.24 -14.16
CA THR A 606 1.79 -11.91 -15.47
C THR A 606 2.82 -13.02 -15.37
N TYR A 607 3.96 -12.81 -14.71
CA TYR A 607 5.06 -13.78 -14.69
C TYR A 607 4.77 -14.97 -13.77
N GLN A 608 4.09 -14.71 -12.66
CA GLN A 608 3.67 -15.63 -11.61
C GLN A 608 4.83 -16.47 -11.04
N THR A 609 5.95 -15.81 -10.76
CA THR A 609 7.15 -16.41 -10.17
C THR A 609 6.99 -16.64 -8.67
N GLN A 610 6.16 -15.83 -7.98
CA GLN A 610 5.99 -15.86 -6.53
C GLN A 610 4.73 -16.60 -6.10
N PRO A 611 4.76 -17.49 -5.09
CA PRO A 611 3.62 -18.34 -4.75
C PRO A 611 2.35 -17.55 -4.37
N GLU A 612 2.48 -16.33 -3.84
CA GLU A 612 1.39 -15.41 -3.58
C GLU A 612 0.63 -15.02 -4.86
N THR A 613 1.33 -14.54 -5.89
CA THR A 613 0.70 -14.16 -7.17
C THR A 613 0.10 -15.38 -7.86
N ARG A 614 0.74 -16.56 -7.79
CA ARG A 614 0.16 -17.83 -8.31
C ARG A 614 -1.19 -18.15 -7.67
N ALA A 615 -1.34 -17.88 -6.38
CA ALA A 615 -2.57 -18.13 -5.63
C ALA A 615 -3.65 -17.11 -5.99
N MET A 616 -3.30 -15.82 -6.06
CA MET A 616 -4.24 -14.75 -6.35
C MET A 616 -4.75 -14.82 -7.80
N THR A 617 -3.86 -14.99 -8.77
CA THR A 617 -4.21 -15.14 -10.19
C THR A 617 -5.10 -16.36 -10.44
N HIS A 618 -4.83 -17.48 -9.77
CA HIS A 618 -5.69 -18.67 -9.81
C HIS A 618 -7.08 -18.41 -9.22
N LEU A 619 -7.16 -17.67 -8.10
CA LEU A 619 -8.44 -17.29 -7.50
C LEU A 619 -9.26 -16.42 -8.47
N ILE A 620 -8.64 -15.41 -9.10
CA ILE A 620 -9.28 -14.53 -10.08
C ILE A 620 -9.76 -15.35 -11.29
N ALA A 621 -8.90 -16.17 -11.89
CA ALA A 621 -9.25 -16.97 -13.06
C ALA A 621 -10.40 -17.96 -12.77
N THR A 622 -10.46 -18.49 -11.55
CA THR A 622 -11.51 -19.43 -11.12
C THR A 622 -12.85 -18.74 -10.89
N TRP A 623 -12.85 -17.53 -10.31
CA TRP A 623 -14.08 -16.87 -9.87
C TRP A 623 -14.54 -15.72 -10.75
N ASN A 624 -13.73 -15.24 -11.70
CA ASN A 624 -14.07 -14.21 -12.68
C ASN A 624 -14.91 -13.06 -12.09
N PRO A 625 -14.45 -12.42 -10.98
CA PRO A 625 -15.24 -11.41 -10.28
C PRO A 625 -15.68 -10.31 -11.25
N ILE A 626 -16.93 -9.86 -11.17
CA ILE A 626 -17.39 -8.80 -12.08
C ILE A 626 -16.74 -7.45 -11.76
N SER A 627 -16.32 -7.29 -10.51
CA SER A 627 -15.66 -6.10 -9.96
C SER A 627 -14.52 -6.54 -9.07
N PHE A 628 -13.34 -5.93 -9.26
CA PHE A 628 -12.17 -6.11 -8.41
C PHE A 628 -11.60 -4.75 -8.02
N HIS A 629 -11.31 -4.51 -6.74
CA HIS A 629 -10.57 -3.32 -6.32
C HIS A 629 -9.41 -3.75 -5.44
N GLU A 630 -8.20 -3.39 -5.86
CA GLU A 630 -7.00 -3.58 -5.07
C GLU A 630 -6.59 -2.25 -4.46
N ILE A 631 -6.53 -2.23 -3.12
CA ILE A 631 -6.25 -1.02 -2.38
C ILE A 631 -4.76 -0.92 -2.11
N HIS A 632 -4.22 0.23 -2.45
CA HIS A 632 -2.84 0.66 -2.30
C HIS A 632 -2.77 1.95 -1.50
N GLY A 633 -1.60 2.59 -1.44
CA GLY A 633 -1.50 3.88 -0.81
C GLY A 633 -0.19 4.62 -1.06
N TYR A 634 -0.14 5.80 -0.44
CA TYR A 634 0.97 6.75 -0.44
C TYR A 634 1.13 7.56 -1.70
N TYR A 635 0.01 7.76 -2.40
CA TYR A 635 -0.07 8.63 -3.56
C TYR A 635 -0.89 9.87 -3.20
N THR A 636 -0.20 11.01 -3.03
CA THR A 636 -0.82 12.22 -2.46
C THR A 636 -2.06 12.71 -3.19
N GLN A 637 -2.27 12.31 -4.45
CA GLN A 637 -3.41 12.74 -5.28
C GLN A 637 -4.73 12.03 -4.95
N TYR A 638 -4.69 10.93 -4.18
CA TYR A 638 -5.76 9.95 -4.06
C TYR A 638 -6.28 9.48 -5.42
N GLN A 639 -5.84 8.32 -5.89
CA GLN A 639 -6.21 7.82 -7.22
C GLN A 639 -7.23 6.69 -7.15
N VAL A 640 -8.19 6.69 -8.08
CA VAL A 640 -9.08 5.56 -8.37
C VAL A 640 -8.96 5.29 -9.86
N GLU A 641 -8.19 4.28 -10.20
CA GLU A 641 -7.74 4.02 -11.56
C GLU A 641 -8.42 2.77 -12.11
N PRO A 642 -9.34 2.93 -13.10
CA PRO A 642 -9.87 1.80 -13.85
C PRO A 642 -9.06 1.46 -15.10
N CYS A 643 -8.28 2.42 -15.61
CA CYS A 643 -7.46 2.36 -16.83
C CYS A 643 -6.90 3.76 -17.20
N SER A 644 -6.00 3.80 -18.19
CA SER A 644 -5.64 4.96 -19.04
C SER A 644 -4.72 4.52 -20.21
N PRO A 645 -4.61 5.24 -21.33
CA PRO A 645 -3.62 4.91 -22.35
C PRO A 645 -2.17 4.97 -21.82
N THR A 646 -1.23 4.11 -22.25
CA THR A 646 -1.37 3.01 -23.24
C THR A 646 -2.04 1.77 -22.67
N HIS A 647 -2.88 1.16 -23.48
CA HIS A 647 -3.70 0.01 -23.14
C HIS A 647 -3.06 -1.33 -23.56
N ASP A 648 -3.10 -2.34 -22.68
CA ASP A 648 -2.75 -3.73 -23.06
C ASP A 648 -3.64 -4.20 -24.22
N PRO A 649 -3.06 -4.71 -25.32
CA PRO A 649 -3.83 -5.05 -26.51
C PRO A 649 -4.78 -6.22 -26.32
N ASN A 650 -4.65 -7.02 -25.27
CA ASN A 650 -5.52 -8.14 -24.97
C ASN A 650 -6.72 -7.75 -24.09
N ASN A 651 -6.76 -6.54 -23.53
CA ASN A 651 -7.92 -6.04 -22.81
C ASN A 651 -8.92 -5.39 -23.78
N GLU A 652 -10.20 -5.82 -23.74
CA GLU A 652 -11.26 -5.32 -24.64
C GLU A 652 -11.99 -4.12 -24.03
N TYR A 653 -11.35 -2.95 -24.04
CA TYR A 653 -11.82 -1.72 -23.39
C TYR A 653 -13.19 -1.25 -23.86
N ASP A 654 -13.54 -1.49 -25.13
CA ASP A 654 -14.85 -1.15 -25.70
C ASP A 654 -16.03 -1.80 -24.97
N LEU A 655 -15.78 -2.91 -24.25
CA LEU A 655 -16.81 -3.66 -23.55
C LEU A 655 -17.07 -3.17 -22.13
N PHE A 656 -16.16 -2.48 -21.46
CA PHE A 656 -16.32 -2.23 -20.03
C PHE A 656 -16.04 -0.81 -19.56
N ILE A 657 -15.33 -0.01 -20.36
CA ILE A 657 -14.83 1.30 -19.96
C ILE A 657 -15.95 2.23 -19.48
N ASP A 658 -17.12 2.20 -20.12
CA ASP A 658 -18.28 3.03 -19.78
C ASP A 658 -18.81 2.73 -18.37
N THR A 659 -18.96 1.43 -18.03
CA THR A 659 -19.36 0.98 -16.70
C THR A 659 -18.25 1.25 -15.69
N ALA A 660 -16.99 1.10 -16.09
CA ALA A 660 -15.84 1.30 -15.21
C ALA A 660 -15.64 2.77 -14.80
N LEU A 661 -15.87 3.72 -15.70
CA LEU A 661 -15.81 5.15 -15.36
C LEU A 661 -16.90 5.53 -14.36
N ARG A 662 -18.15 5.12 -14.62
CA ARG A 662 -19.29 5.36 -13.72
C ARG A 662 -19.11 4.70 -12.35
N GLN A 663 -18.61 3.47 -12.33
CA GLN A 663 -18.30 2.72 -11.12
C GLN A 663 -17.18 3.37 -10.31
N GLY A 664 -16.12 3.85 -10.97
CA GLY A 664 -15.04 4.59 -10.33
C GLY A 664 -15.53 5.88 -9.67
N GLU A 665 -16.40 6.65 -10.35
CA GLU A 665 -17.00 7.85 -9.76
C GLU A 665 -17.94 7.51 -8.58
N ALA A 666 -18.66 6.37 -8.62
CA ALA A 666 -19.48 5.91 -7.49
C ALA A 666 -18.62 5.52 -6.27
N PHE A 667 -17.47 4.86 -6.49
CA PHE A 667 -16.50 4.59 -5.42
C PHE A 667 -15.96 5.90 -4.84
N GLN A 668 -15.51 6.83 -5.69
CA GLN A 668 -15.00 8.15 -5.26
C GLN A 668 -16.05 8.93 -4.46
N ALA A 669 -17.29 8.97 -4.97
CA ALA A 669 -18.40 9.71 -4.38
C ALA A 669 -18.68 9.31 -2.93
N ALA A 670 -18.76 8.01 -2.65
CA ALA A 670 -18.96 7.51 -1.30
C ALA A 670 -17.69 7.65 -0.44
N SER A 671 -16.52 7.44 -1.03
CA SER A 671 -15.25 7.50 -0.32
C SER A 671 -14.97 8.89 0.28
N ILE A 672 -15.04 9.94 -0.55
CA ILE A 672 -14.63 11.30 -0.16
C ILE A 672 -15.69 12.05 0.68
N SER A 673 -16.90 11.49 0.80
CA SER A 673 -18.02 12.13 1.53
C SER A 673 -18.09 11.73 3.01
N ASN A 674 -17.41 10.66 3.43
CA ASN A 674 -17.59 10.06 4.76
C ASN A 674 -16.35 10.22 5.67
N ASN A 675 -15.44 11.15 5.37
CA ASN A 675 -14.20 11.36 6.13
C ASN A 675 -13.82 12.86 6.19
N GLU A 676 -12.94 13.23 7.13
CA GLU A 676 -12.60 14.64 7.41
C GLU A 676 -11.41 15.20 6.61
N SER A 677 -10.56 14.35 5.99
CA SER A 677 -9.24 14.77 5.48
C SER A 677 -8.84 14.21 4.10
N ILE A 678 -9.79 13.64 3.37
CA ILE A 678 -9.60 13.09 2.02
C ILE A 678 -10.86 13.38 1.21
N ASN A 679 -11.00 14.63 0.75
CA ASN A 679 -12.23 15.13 0.12
C ASN A 679 -12.09 15.43 -1.39
N SER A 680 -11.03 14.93 -2.02
CA SER A 680 -10.81 14.96 -3.48
C SER A 680 -9.96 13.76 -3.92
N SER A 681 -10.07 13.41 -5.20
CA SER A 681 -9.40 12.26 -5.83
C SER A 681 -9.21 12.50 -7.34
N GLN A 682 -8.42 11.65 -7.98
CA GLN A 682 -8.17 11.65 -9.41
C GLN A 682 -8.54 10.29 -10.02
N MET A 683 -8.93 10.30 -11.29
CA MET A 683 -9.14 9.12 -12.12
C MET A 683 -8.30 9.26 -13.39
N PRO A 684 -7.21 8.51 -13.59
CA PRO A 684 -6.26 8.71 -14.69
C PRO A 684 -6.90 8.85 -16.07
N MET A 685 -7.77 7.91 -16.48
CA MET A 685 -8.49 8.03 -17.76
C MET A 685 -9.23 9.38 -17.92
N ARG A 686 -9.79 9.92 -16.85
CA ARG A 686 -10.48 11.20 -16.85
C ARG A 686 -9.51 12.38 -16.77
N ASP A 687 -8.45 12.29 -15.98
CA ASP A 687 -7.73 13.44 -15.46
C ASP A 687 -6.29 13.59 -16.00
N TYR A 688 -5.73 12.59 -16.68
CA TYR A 688 -4.30 12.59 -17.07
C TYR A 688 -4.03 13.15 -18.46
N LEU A 689 -5.07 13.47 -19.22
CA LEU A 689 -4.92 14.18 -20.49
C LEU A 689 -4.77 15.69 -20.26
N SER A 690 -3.64 16.24 -20.70
CA SER A 690 -3.27 17.65 -20.53
C SER A 690 -3.11 18.38 -21.87
N ILE A 691 -3.11 19.71 -21.82
CA ILE A 691 -2.79 20.60 -22.94
C ILE A 691 -1.56 21.44 -22.58
N ASP A 692 -0.55 21.43 -23.44
CA ASP A 692 0.68 22.22 -23.29
C ASP A 692 0.48 23.72 -23.62
N GLU A 693 1.54 24.53 -23.45
CA GLU A 693 1.49 25.98 -23.72
C GLU A 693 1.20 26.32 -25.20
N GLU A 694 1.53 25.40 -26.11
CA GLU A 694 1.29 25.48 -27.55
C GLU A 694 -0.12 25.03 -27.96
N GLY A 695 -0.88 24.42 -27.06
CA GLY A 695 -2.23 23.92 -27.30
C GLY A 695 -2.32 22.48 -27.77
N ASN A 696 -1.24 21.70 -27.69
CA ASN A 696 -1.21 20.29 -28.05
C ASN A 696 -1.63 19.42 -26.87
N ARG A 697 -2.31 18.31 -27.17
CA ARG A 697 -2.72 17.31 -26.18
C ARG A 697 -1.56 16.37 -25.85
N HIS A 698 -1.49 15.94 -24.59
CA HIS A 698 -0.52 14.97 -24.12
C HIS A 698 -1.08 14.13 -22.97
N TRP A 699 -1.09 12.80 -23.17
CA TRP A 699 -1.35 11.83 -22.12
C TRP A 699 -0.12 11.63 -21.24
N GLU A 700 -0.32 11.71 -19.93
CA GLU A 700 0.64 11.19 -18.95
C GLU A 700 0.55 9.65 -18.95
N PRO A 701 1.62 8.91 -19.32
CA PRO A 701 1.59 7.44 -19.35
C PRO A 701 1.40 6.85 -17.95
N PHE A 702 0.64 5.76 -17.83
CA PHE A 702 0.40 5.07 -16.56
C PHE A 702 0.51 3.53 -16.67
N ASP A 703 -0.02 2.77 -15.72
CA ASP A 703 0.22 1.32 -15.49
C ASP A 703 -0.46 0.37 -16.48
N ASP A 704 -1.30 0.89 -17.35
CA ASP A 704 -2.30 0.13 -18.09
C ASP A 704 -1.81 -0.73 -19.26
N MET A 705 -0.51 -0.63 -19.57
CA MET A 705 0.08 -1.34 -20.70
C MET A 705 0.30 -2.83 -20.45
N SER A 706 0.55 -3.22 -19.19
CA SER A 706 0.91 -4.61 -18.90
C SER A 706 0.04 -5.19 -17.81
N SER A 707 -0.27 -6.47 -17.97
CA SER A 707 -0.94 -7.28 -16.96
C SER A 707 -0.04 -7.68 -15.78
N SER A 708 1.11 -7.03 -15.56
CA SER A 708 2.01 -7.35 -14.44
C SER A 708 1.43 -6.98 -13.08
N TYR A 709 0.46 -6.07 -13.07
CA TYR A 709 -0.30 -5.65 -11.89
C TYR A 709 -1.58 -6.48 -11.76
N THR A 710 -2.07 -6.68 -10.54
CA THR A 710 -3.22 -7.58 -10.32
C THR A 710 -4.50 -7.05 -10.99
N PRO A 711 -4.84 -5.74 -10.91
CA PRO A 711 -6.03 -5.23 -11.58
C PRO A 711 -5.98 -5.40 -13.11
N GLN A 712 -4.88 -5.01 -13.75
CA GLN A 712 -4.67 -5.17 -15.20
C GLN A 712 -4.68 -6.66 -15.61
N TYR A 713 -4.11 -7.56 -14.79
CA TYR A 713 -4.25 -9.01 -14.99
C TYR A 713 -5.71 -9.47 -14.91
N ALA A 714 -6.47 -9.00 -13.92
CA ALA A 714 -7.87 -9.38 -13.75
C ALA A 714 -8.70 -8.97 -14.96
N MET A 715 -8.39 -7.83 -15.60
CA MET A 715 -9.04 -7.42 -16.82
C MET A 715 -8.90 -8.43 -17.95
N LEU A 716 -7.85 -9.27 -18.01
CA LEU A 716 -7.72 -10.35 -19.01
C LEU A 716 -8.86 -11.40 -18.90
N HIS A 717 -9.52 -11.48 -17.75
CA HIS A 717 -10.65 -12.35 -17.44
C HIS A 717 -12.02 -11.65 -17.52
N GLY A 718 -12.09 -10.45 -18.10
CA GLY A 718 -13.36 -9.71 -18.23
C GLY A 718 -13.87 -9.12 -16.92
N VAL A 719 -12.95 -8.61 -16.10
CA VAL A 719 -13.23 -7.99 -14.80
C VAL A 719 -13.12 -6.48 -14.91
N ASN A 720 -14.06 -5.73 -14.32
CA ASN A 720 -13.87 -4.30 -14.07
C ASN A 720 -12.96 -4.16 -12.84
N ALA A 721 -11.69 -3.85 -13.07
CA ALA A 721 -10.66 -3.86 -12.04
C ALA A 721 -10.13 -2.45 -11.77
N TYR A 722 -9.70 -2.21 -10.52
CA TYR A 722 -9.22 -0.90 -10.10
C TYR A 722 -7.96 -1.00 -9.25
N THR A 723 -6.98 -0.15 -9.57
CA THR A 723 -5.91 0.24 -8.64
C THR A 723 -6.39 1.47 -7.87
N VAL A 724 -6.48 1.38 -6.53
CA VAL A 724 -6.94 2.49 -5.68
C VAL A 724 -5.82 2.94 -4.75
N GLU A 725 -5.27 4.13 -4.97
CA GLU A 725 -4.10 4.65 -4.25
C GLU A 725 -4.48 5.73 -3.24
N LEU A 726 -4.53 5.41 -1.95
CA LEU A 726 -4.88 6.38 -0.90
C LEU A 726 -3.71 7.35 -0.60
N PRO A 727 -3.98 8.58 -0.15
CA PRO A 727 -2.94 9.59 0.02
C PRO A 727 -2.06 9.36 1.25
N TYR A 728 -2.64 8.95 2.38
CA TYR A 728 -1.94 8.79 3.65
C TYR A 728 -2.47 7.56 4.41
N ALA A 729 -1.65 6.99 5.29
CA ALA A 729 -2.07 5.87 6.14
C ALA A 729 -2.52 6.34 7.53
N ASN A 730 -3.80 6.64 7.67
CA ASN A 730 -4.47 7.02 8.92
C ASN A 730 -5.92 6.44 8.96
N GLU A 731 -6.66 6.74 10.03
CA GLU A 731 -8.03 6.23 10.22
C GLU A 731 -9.02 6.77 9.16
N ASP A 732 -8.82 8.00 8.68
CA ASP A 732 -9.66 8.61 7.65
C ASP A 732 -9.51 7.89 6.31
N ALA A 733 -8.29 7.43 5.96
CA ALA A 733 -8.06 6.62 4.77
C ALA A 733 -8.71 5.23 4.84
N VAL A 734 -8.72 4.59 6.02
CA VAL A 734 -9.47 3.34 6.23
C VAL A 734 -10.97 3.59 6.07
N THR A 735 -11.46 4.70 6.60
CA THR A 735 -12.86 5.14 6.49
C THR A 735 -13.24 5.41 5.03
N ALA A 736 -12.40 6.16 4.31
CA ALA A 736 -12.56 6.45 2.89
C ALA A 736 -12.61 5.16 2.06
N THR A 737 -11.74 4.19 2.35
CA THR A 737 -11.70 2.88 1.67
C THR A 737 -12.99 2.08 1.93
N LYS A 738 -13.40 1.98 3.20
CA LYS A 738 -14.62 1.26 3.61
C LYS A 738 -15.86 1.80 2.89
N TYR A 739 -16.05 3.12 2.85
CA TYR A 739 -17.22 3.70 2.21
C TYR A 739 -17.12 3.71 0.68
N GLY A 740 -15.91 3.79 0.12
CA GLY A 740 -15.69 3.51 -1.31
C GLY A 740 -16.20 2.11 -1.68
N PHE A 741 -15.87 1.08 -0.87
CA PHE A 741 -16.40 -0.28 -1.06
C PHE A 741 -17.93 -0.39 -0.92
N VAL A 742 -18.55 0.40 -0.04
CA VAL A 742 -20.00 0.48 0.11
C VAL A 742 -20.63 1.08 -1.16
N GLY A 743 -20.08 2.19 -1.66
CA GLY A 743 -20.53 2.83 -2.90
C GLY A 743 -20.37 1.93 -4.12
N ASN A 744 -19.23 1.24 -4.24
CA ASN A 744 -19.00 0.24 -5.29
C ASN A 744 -19.99 -0.92 -5.20
N ALA A 745 -20.23 -1.47 -4.01
CA ALA A 745 -21.16 -2.58 -3.83
C ALA A 745 -22.60 -2.20 -4.24
N GLU A 746 -23.04 -0.99 -3.88
CA GLU A 746 -24.34 -0.46 -4.33
C GLU A 746 -24.37 -0.28 -5.85
N PHE A 747 -23.30 0.26 -6.45
CA PHE A 747 -23.20 0.44 -7.90
C PHE A 747 -23.32 -0.90 -8.64
N VAL A 748 -22.52 -1.90 -8.26
CA VAL A 748 -22.50 -3.20 -8.93
C VAL A 748 -23.87 -3.87 -8.82
N ALA A 749 -24.50 -3.86 -7.64
CA ALA A 749 -25.83 -4.46 -7.48
C ALA A 749 -26.89 -3.79 -8.39
N ASN A 750 -26.81 -2.48 -8.57
CA ASN A 750 -27.74 -1.72 -9.41
C ASN A 750 -27.47 -1.86 -10.92
N ASN A 751 -26.25 -2.22 -11.33
CA ASN A 751 -25.83 -2.30 -12.74
C ASN A 751 -25.39 -3.71 -13.16
N LYS A 752 -25.68 -4.74 -12.35
CA LYS A 752 -25.15 -6.09 -12.54
C LYS A 752 -25.45 -6.69 -13.91
N ASP A 753 -26.65 -6.42 -14.46
CA ASP A 753 -27.08 -7.00 -15.72
C ASP A 753 -26.26 -6.44 -16.88
N GLU A 754 -26.01 -5.13 -16.90
CA GLU A 754 -25.17 -4.47 -17.91
C GLU A 754 -23.73 -4.99 -17.87
N MET A 755 -23.12 -4.99 -16.68
CA MET A 755 -21.75 -5.49 -16.50
C MET A 755 -21.63 -6.98 -16.86
N PHE A 756 -22.65 -7.79 -16.54
CA PHE A 756 -22.61 -9.23 -16.80
C PHE A 756 -22.78 -9.53 -18.29
N MET A 757 -23.63 -8.77 -18.99
CA MET A 757 -23.74 -8.85 -20.45
C MET A 757 -22.41 -8.52 -21.14
N ASN A 758 -21.69 -7.52 -20.66
CA ASN A 758 -20.36 -7.14 -21.18
C ASN A 758 -19.33 -8.27 -20.98
N GLN A 759 -19.33 -8.91 -19.80
CA GLN A 759 -18.46 -10.05 -19.52
C GLN A 759 -18.80 -11.27 -20.41
N LEU A 760 -20.10 -11.57 -20.59
CA LEU A 760 -20.55 -12.64 -21.49
C LEU A 760 -20.18 -12.35 -22.94
N GLU A 761 -20.32 -11.11 -23.41
CA GLU A 761 -19.95 -10.70 -24.76
C GLU A 761 -18.47 -10.94 -25.01
N ARG A 762 -17.59 -10.62 -24.05
CA ARG A 762 -16.16 -10.94 -24.15
C ARG A 762 -15.92 -12.44 -24.40
N TYR A 763 -16.61 -13.31 -23.66
CA TYR A 763 -16.46 -14.75 -23.82
C TYR A 763 -17.07 -15.26 -25.12
N GLU A 764 -18.19 -14.70 -25.58
CA GLU A 764 -18.78 -14.99 -26.88
C GLU A 764 -17.83 -14.60 -28.01
N ARG A 765 -17.23 -13.40 -27.95
CA ARG A 765 -16.16 -13.02 -28.88
C ARG A 765 -15.05 -14.07 -28.82
N GLY A 766 -14.61 -14.43 -27.62
CA GLY A 766 -13.64 -15.48 -27.29
C GLY A 766 -13.83 -16.78 -28.07
N ILE A 767 -14.97 -17.42 -27.85
CA ILE A 767 -15.36 -18.70 -28.46
C ILE A 767 -15.42 -18.59 -29.99
N ASN A 768 -15.85 -17.45 -30.52
CA ASN A 768 -15.91 -17.22 -31.96
C ASN A 768 -14.58 -16.73 -32.56
N ASN A 769 -13.53 -16.61 -31.76
CA ASN A 769 -12.25 -15.99 -32.11
C ASN A 769 -12.43 -14.65 -32.84
N PHE A 770 -13.39 -13.82 -32.42
CA PHE A 770 -13.71 -12.55 -33.05
C PHE A 770 -12.87 -11.39 -32.52
N ASP A 771 -12.24 -10.63 -33.42
CA ASP A 771 -11.53 -9.37 -33.15
C ASP A 771 -12.35 -8.19 -33.67
N SER A 772 -12.91 -7.41 -32.75
CA SER A 772 -13.79 -6.28 -33.08
C SER A 772 -13.02 -5.09 -33.68
N ASP A 773 -13.67 -4.32 -34.56
CA ASP A 773 -13.15 -3.00 -34.96
C ASP A 773 -13.48 -1.92 -33.93
N ASP A 774 -14.46 -2.14 -33.04
CA ASP A 774 -14.92 -1.16 -32.05
C ASP A 774 -13.90 -0.87 -30.94
N ILE A 775 -12.94 -1.78 -30.72
CA ILE A 775 -11.82 -1.57 -29.81
C ILE A 775 -10.75 -0.62 -30.38
N ARG A 776 -10.63 -0.54 -31.71
CA ARG A 776 -9.50 0.16 -32.35
C ARG A 776 -9.40 1.65 -32.02
N PRO A 777 -10.51 2.42 -31.89
CA PRO A 777 -10.46 3.81 -31.45
C PRO A 777 -9.76 4.05 -30.11
N TRP A 778 -9.74 3.06 -29.21
CA TRP A 778 -9.16 3.19 -27.87
C TRP A 778 -7.62 3.18 -27.86
N TYR A 779 -6.97 2.67 -28.92
CA TYR A 779 -5.53 2.75 -29.08
C TYR A 779 -5.10 4.12 -29.61
N VAL A 780 -5.20 5.12 -28.75
CA VAL A 780 -4.82 6.50 -29.05
C VAL A 780 -3.30 6.66 -29.08
N SER A 781 -2.79 7.64 -29.83
CA SER A 781 -1.40 8.11 -29.65
C SER A 781 -1.24 8.85 -28.31
N GLN A 782 -0.02 9.11 -27.87
CA GLN A 782 0.24 9.99 -26.72
C GLN A 782 -0.36 11.40 -26.89
N SER A 783 -0.57 11.87 -28.12
CA SER A 783 -1.26 13.13 -28.43
C SER A 783 -2.79 13.04 -28.52
N ASP A 784 -3.39 11.95 -28.03
CA ASP A 784 -4.84 11.69 -28.02
C ASP A 784 -5.47 11.62 -29.43
N GLU A 785 -4.66 11.25 -30.45
CA GLU A 785 -5.17 10.91 -31.78
C GLU A 785 -5.86 9.54 -31.76
N ILE A 786 -7.19 9.55 -31.86
CA ILE A 786 -8.06 8.36 -31.78
C ILE A 786 -7.64 7.29 -32.80
N GLY A 787 -7.33 6.08 -32.30
CA GLY A 787 -6.96 4.91 -33.09
C GLY A 787 -5.61 4.98 -33.81
N ALA A 788 -4.78 5.98 -33.53
CA ALA A 788 -3.50 6.17 -34.20
C ALA A 788 -2.51 5.00 -33.98
N ASP A 789 -2.55 4.37 -32.81
CA ASP A 789 -1.64 3.27 -32.45
C ASP A 789 -2.29 1.87 -32.59
N ALA A 790 -3.50 1.76 -33.15
CA ALA A 790 -4.22 0.49 -33.26
C ALA A 790 -3.45 -0.60 -34.03
N GLU A 791 -2.71 -0.22 -35.08
CA GLU A 791 -1.88 -1.15 -35.86
C GLU A 791 -0.58 -1.54 -35.14
N VAL A 792 -0.15 -0.76 -34.15
CA VAL A 792 1.04 -1.06 -33.32
C VAL A 792 0.65 -2.01 -32.20
N PHE A 793 -0.42 -1.69 -31.46
CA PHE A 793 -0.85 -2.48 -30.31
C PHE A 793 -1.61 -3.75 -30.72
N ARG A 794 -2.47 -3.67 -31.75
CA ARG A 794 -3.35 -4.78 -32.13
C ARG A 794 -3.25 -5.13 -33.63
N PRO A 795 -2.04 -5.52 -34.10
CA PRO A 795 -1.79 -5.85 -35.50
C PRO A 795 -2.58 -7.08 -35.94
N ARG A 796 -3.05 -7.13 -37.19
CA ARG A 796 -3.77 -8.30 -37.72
C ARG A 796 -2.87 -9.17 -38.59
N TYR A 797 -2.98 -10.49 -38.41
CA TYR A 797 -2.43 -11.45 -39.36
C TYR A 797 -3.18 -11.36 -40.69
N GLU A 798 -2.45 -11.34 -41.80
CA GLU A 798 -3.03 -11.17 -43.14
C GLU A 798 -3.99 -12.32 -43.52
N GLU A 799 -3.67 -13.56 -43.09
CA GLU A 799 -4.41 -14.76 -43.51
C GLU A 799 -5.81 -14.84 -42.90
N ASN A 800 -5.98 -14.60 -41.60
CA ASN A 800 -7.29 -14.62 -40.94
C ASN A 800 -7.91 -13.23 -40.74
N ASN A 801 -7.14 -12.15 -40.99
CA ASN A 801 -7.51 -10.77 -40.71
C ASN A 801 -7.94 -10.57 -39.26
N ASN A 802 -7.11 -11.05 -38.33
CA ASN A 802 -7.40 -11.09 -36.90
C ASN A 802 -6.11 -10.82 -36.10
N PHE A 803 -6.23 -10.19 -34.93
CA PHE A 803 -5.13 -10.06 -33.97
C PHE A 803 -4.78 -11.40 -33.32
N PHE A 804 -5.79 -12.23 -33.06
CA PHE A 804 -5.60 -13.55 -32.52
C PHE A 804 -5.28 -14.54 -33.65
N PRO A 805 -4.31 -15.46 -33.48
CA PRO A 805 -4.16 -16.58 -34.39
C PRO A 805 -5.34 -17.55 -34.25
N GLU A 806 -5.38 -18.60 -35.06
CA GLU A 806 -6.38 -19.67 -34.90
C GLU A 806 -5.98 -20.62 -33.75
N PHE A 807 -4.68 -20.92 -33.63
CA PHE A 807 -4.11 -21.62 -32.48
C PHE A 807 -2.60 -21.44 -32.40
N TYR A 808 -2.06 -21.69 -31.20
CA TYR A 808 -0.64 -21.92 -30.98
C TYR A 808 -0.36 -23.43 -30.88
N ALA A 809 0.65 -23.92 -31.59
CA ALA A 809 1.14 -25.29 -31.48
C ALA A 809 2.50 -25.33 -30.77
N ILE A 810 2.60 -26.13 -29.71
CA ILE A 810 3.83 -26.24 -28.90
C ILE A 810 4.37 -27.67 -29.05
N PRO A 811 5.52 -27.86 -29.71
CA PRO A 811 6.19 -29.16 -29.81
C PRO A 811 6.60 -29.69 -28.44
N THR A 812 6.49 -31.02 -28.22
CA THR A 812 6.89 -31.66 -26.94
C THR A 812 8.02 -32.69 -27.07
N GLY A 813 8.40 -33.03 -28.30
CA GLY A 813 9.38 -34.09 -28.58
C GLY A 813 10.82 -33.68 -28.28
N ALA A 814 11.62 -34.64 -27.77
CA ALA A 814 13.06 -34.48 -27.61
C ALA A 814 13.76 -34.30 -28.97
N GLY A 815 14.73 -33.38 -29.02
CA GLY A 815 15.45 -33.00 -30.25
C GLY A 815 14.61 -32.21 -31.27
N VAL A 816 13.41 -31.78 -30.89
CA VAL A 816 12.53 -30.90 -31.69
C VAL A 816 12.19 -29.62 -30.92
N GLN A 817 12.00 -29.73 -29.60
CA GLN A 817 11.75 -28.61 -28.70
C GLN A 817 13.07 -28.20 -28.00
N GLN A 818 13.40 -26.90 -27.99
CA GLN A 818 14.58 -26.34 -27.35
C GLN A 818 14.59 -26.58 -25.83
N ASP A 819 13.54 -26.19 -25.10
CA ASP A 819 13.39 -26.47 -23.66
C ASP A 819 12.06 -27.15 -23.33
N ARG A 820 12.13 -28.48 -23.17
CA ARG A 820 10.96 -29.29 -22.78
C ARG A 820 10.49 -29.04 -21.36
N ALA A 821 11.36 -28.62 -20.45
CA ALA A 821 10.97 -28.30 -19.08
C ALA A 821 10.16 -27.00 -19.05
N ALA A 822 10.61 -25.97 -19.78
CA ALA A 822 9.87 -24.72 -19.94
C ALA A 822 8.46 -24.93 -20.52
N VAL A 823 8.28 -25.87 -21.46
CA VAL A 823 6.94 -26.25 -21.96
C VAL A 823 6.04 -26.79 -20.83
N ASN A 824 6.56 -27.61 -19.93
CA ASN A 824 5.78 -28.13 -18.80
C ASN A 824 5.39 -27.03 -17.80
N GLU A 825 6.31 -26.08 -17.53
CA GLU A 825 6.01 -24.90 -16.74
C GLU A 825 4.94 -24.02 -17.40
N MET A 826 5.03 -23.83 -18.72
CA MET A 826 4.09 -23.03 -19.49
C MET A 826 2.69 -23.64 -19.50
N VAL A 827 2.55 -24.96 -19.66
CA VAL A 827 1.25 -25.64 -19.53
C VAL A 827 0.67 -25.48 -18.13
N THR A 828 1.50 -25.64 -17.10
CA THR A 828 1.08 -25.43 -15.71
C THR A 828 0.61 -23.99 -15.47
N TYR A 829 1.26 -23.02 -16.11
CA TYR A 829 0.84 -21.63 -16.11
C TYR A 829 -0.51 -21.43 -16.82
N LEU A 830 -0.68 -21.91 -18.04
CA LEU A 830 -1.92 -21.76 -18.81
C LEU A 830 -3.12 -22.36 -18.07
N LEU A 831 -2.99 -23.59 -17.59
CA LEU A 831 -4.06 -24.29 -16.86
C LEU A 831 -4.45 -23.60 -15.55
N ARG A 832 -3.47 -23.02 -14.84
CA ARG A 832 -3.73 -22.26 -13.60
C ARG A 832 -4.56 -21.01 -13.86
N ASN A 833 -4.38 -20.39 -15.03
CA ASN A 833 -5.15 -19.24 -15.51
C ASN A 833 -6.41 -19.67 -16.29
N ASP A 834 -6.81 -20.93 -16.15
CA ASP A 834 -7.99 -21.54 -16.77
C ASP A 834 -8.03 -21.53 -18.30
N VAL A 835 -6.88 -21.32 -18.94
CA VAL A 835 -6.73 -21.51 -20.39
C VAL A 835 -6.81 -22.99 -20.71
N LYS A 836 -7.67 -23.36 -21.66
CA LYS A 836 -7.82 -24.74 -22.12
C LYS A 836 -6.66 -25.08 -23.05
N VAL A 837 -5.95 -26.16 -22.71
CA VAL A 837 -4.85 -26.72 -23.50
C VAL A 837 -5.23 -28.12 -23.93
N GLN A 838 -4.95 -28.45 -25.18
CA GLN A 838 -5.23 -29.76 -25.77
C GLN A 838 -3.95 -30.38 -26.32
N ARG A 839 -4.00 -31.69 -26.61
CA ARG A 839 -2.90 -32.45 -27.22
C ARG A 839 -3.40 -33.16 -28.47
N LEU A 840 -2.58 -33.15 -29.51
CA LEU A 840 -2.81 -33.95 -30.72
C LEU A 840 -2.64 -35.44 -30.44
N THR A 841 -3.63 -36.23 -30.85
CA THR A 841 -3.56 -37.70 -30.78
C THR A 841 -3.09 -38.35 -32.09
N GLU A 842 -3.01 -37.57 -33.16
CA GLU A 842 -2.43 -37.95 -34.46
C GLU A 842 -1.75 -36.75 -35.12
N ASP A 843 -0.88 -37.00 -36.11
CA ASP A 843 -0.22 -35.94 -36.87
C ASP A 843 -1.26 -35.03 -37.56
N LEU A 844 -1.06 -33.71 -37.47
CA LEU A 844 -1.87 -32.68 -38.11
C LEU A 844 -1.01 -31.92 -39.12
N THR A 845 -1.43 -31.89 -40.39
CA THR A 845 -0.78 -31.09 -41.43
C THR A 845 -1.61 -29.85 -41.74
N VAL A 846 -0.99 -28.68 -41.62
CA VAL A 846 -1.59 -27.38 -41.98
C VAL A 846 -0.62 -26.67 -42.93
N GLY A 847 -1.06 -26.42 -44.16
CA GLY A 847 -0.18 -25.91 -45.21
C GLY A 847 0.99 -26.86 -45.49
N ASP A 848 2.21 -26.38 -45.28
CA ASP A 848 3.46 -27.11 -45.41
C ASP A 848 4.02 -27.64 -44.07
N LYS A 849 3.41 -27.25 -42.94
CA LYS A 849 3.81 -27.68 -41.60
C LYS A 849 3.09 -28.96 -41.18
N THR A 850 3.79 -29.83 -40.45
CA THR A 850 3.21 -31.05 -39.85
C THR A 850 3.53 -31.09 -38.36
N PHE A 851 2.50 -30.92 -37.55
CA PHE A 851 2.52 -31.07 -36.10
C PHE A 851 2.32 -32.55 -35.74
N LYS A 852 3.03 -33.03 -34.73
CA LYS A 852 3.10 -34.45 -34.37
C LYS A 852 2.08 -34.83 -33.33
N ALA A 853 1.67 -36.10 -33.35
CA ALA A 853 0.97 -36.69 -32.22
C ALA A 853 1.80 -36.49 -30.93
N GLY A 854 1.19 -35.89 -29.91
CA GLY A 854 1.87 -35.49 -28.67
C GLY A 854 2.07 -33.97 -28.54
N ASP A 855 2.08 -33.22 -29.64
CA ASP A 855 2.20 -31.76 -29.60
C ASP A 855 0.95 -31.12 -28.99
N LEU A 856 1.15 -29.99 -28.34
CA LEU A 856 0.11 -29.27 -27.62
C LEU A 856 -0.52 -28.22 -28.52
N ILE A 857 -1.81 -27.99 -28.32
CA ILE A 857 -2.62 -27.01 -29.03
C ILE A 857 -3.28 -26.11 -28.00
N VAL A 858 -3.05 -24.81 -28.15
CA VAL A 858 -3.80 -23.75 -27.46
C VAL A 858 -4.73 -23.13 -28.50
N ASP A 859 -5.97 -23.63 -28.55
CA ASP A 859 -7.00 -23.17 -29.48
C ASP A 859 -7.50 -21.77 -29.07
N MET A 860 -7.51 -20.80 -29.98
CA MET A 860 -7.95 -19.45 -29.68
C MET A 860 -9.48 -19.29 -29.67
N HIS A 861 -10.23 -20.33 -30.06
CA HIS A 861 -11.68 -20.40 -29.95
C HIS A 861 -12.13 -20.80 -28.54
N GLN A 862 -11.78 -19.97 -27.55
CA GLN A 862 -12.10 -20.20 -26.15
C GLN A 862 -12.36 -18.88 -25.39
N ALA A 863 -13.14 -18.96 -24.31
CA ALA A 863 -13.48 -17.80 -23.48
C ALA A 863 -12.24 -17.08 -22.90
N LYS A 864 -11.17 -17.82 -22.58
CA LYS A 864 -9.91 -17.29 -22.01
C LYS A 864 -8.83 -16.95 -23.04
N ARG A 865 -9.18 -16.79 -24.32
CA ARG A 865 -8.19 -16.52 -25.39
C ARG A 865 -7.31 -15.29 -25.09
N ASN A 866 -7.86 -14.24 -24.47
CA ASN A 866 -7.13 -12.99 -24.24
C ASN A 866 -5.96 -13.23 -23.27
N MET A 867 -6.20 -14.02 -22.22
CA MET A 867 -5.17 -14.47 -21.28
C MET A 867 -4.16 -15.42 -21.97
N ALA A 868 -4.64 -16.35 -22.81
CA ALA A 868 -3.75 -17.23 -23.57
C ALA A 868 -2.81 -16.46 -24.51
N ASN A 869 -3.36 -15.47 -25.23
CA ASN A 869 -2.62 -14.66 -26.18
C ASN A 869 -1.62 -13.76 -25.47
N ALA A 870 -2.00 -13.09 -24.38
CA ALA A 870 -1.11 -12.24 -23.58
C ALA A 870 0.17 -12.97 -23.13
N ALA A 871 0.13 -14.29 -22.95
CA ALA A 871 1.29 -15.08 -22.54
C ALA A 871 2.13 -15.66 -23.70
N LEU A 872 1.61 -15.68 -24.93
CA LEU A 872 2.20 -16.42 -26.06
C LEU A 872 2.45 -15.59 -27.32
N TYR A 873 1.81 -14.44 -27.46
CA TYR A 873 1.92 -13.62 -28.65
C TYR A 873 3.31 -12.99 -28.79
N LYS A 874 3.63 -12.61 -30.02
CA LYS A 874 4.88 -11.94 -30.40
C LYS A 874 4.56 -10.62 -31.10
N ASN A 875 5.54 -9.72 -31.12
CA ASN A 875 5.60 -8.52 -31.99
C ASN A 875 4.82 -7.30 -31.51
N MET A 876 5.32 -6.65 -30.46
CA MET A 876 4.86 -5.31 -30.09
C MET A 876 6.07 -4.45 -29.71
N VAL A 877 6.42 -3.52 -30.59
CA VAL A 877 7.48 -2.52 -30.32
C VAL A 877 6.82 -1.16 -30.24
N VAL A 878 6.80 -0.61 -29.03
CA VAL A 878 6.24 0.72 -28.76
C VAL A 878 7.35 1.77 -28.95
N GLU A 879 7.15 2.67 -29.91
CA GLU A 879 8.14 3.69 -30.29
C GLU A 879 7.64 5.13 -30.06
N ASN A 880 6.32 5.33 -30.03
CA ASN A 880 5.69 6.65 -30.11
C ASN A 880 5.29 7.25 -28.75
N TRP A 881 5.76 6.65 -27.66
CA TRP A 881 5.47 7.09 -26.29
C TRP A 881 6.76 7.50 -25.60
N THR A 882 6.77 8.70 -25.02
CA THR A 882 7.99 9.29 -24.44
C THR A 882 8.43 8.63 -23.13
N ASP A 883 7.50 8.03 -22.40
CA ASP A 883 7.75 7.30 -21.16
C ASP A 883 6.75 6.14 -21.05
N MET A 884 7.09 5.14 -20.25
CA MET A 884 6.25 3.99 -19.97
C MET A 884 6.42 3.56 -18.52
N TYR A 885 5.36 3.70 -17.73
CA TYR A 885 5.36 3.31 -16.32
C TYR A 885 5.33 1.77 -16.13
N SER A 886 4.82 1.04 -17.14
CA SER A 886 4.65 -0.41 -17.17
C SER A 886 5.39 -1.03 -18.35
N GLU A 887 5.97 -2.22 -18.16
CA GLU A 887 6.80 -2.88 -19.17
C GLU A 887 5.96 -3.73 -20.14
N PRO A 888 6.13 -3.58 -21.46
CA PRO A 888 5.26 -4.23 -22.45
C PRO A 888 5.61 -5.69 -22.78
N VAL A 889 6.70 -6.27 -22.24
CA VAL A 889 7.28 -7.52 -22.77
C VAL A 889 6.78 -8.77 -22.05
N THR A 890 6.07 -9.64 -22.77
CA THR A 890 5.44 -10.85 -22.22
C THR A 890 5.59 -12.10 -23.09
N ASN A 891 6.41 -12.05 -24.15
CA ASN A 891 6.77 -13.21 -25.00
C ASN A 891 7.54 -14.28 -24.22
N PHE A 892 6.81 -15.09 -23.45
CA PHE A 892 7.35 -16.20 -22.68
C PHE A 892 8.02 -17.29 -23.52
N PRO A 893 7.57 -17.62 -24.74
CA PRO A 893 8.32 -18.54 -25.61
C PRO A 893 9.79 -18.16 -25.71
N ASP A 894 10.08 -16.92 -26.09
CA ASP A 894 11.46 -16.48 -26.31
C ASP A 894 12.18 -16.15 -24.98
N GLN A 895 11.49 -15.58 -23.98
CA GLN A 895 12.09 -15.26 -22.68
C GLN A 895 12.40 -16.50 -21.79
N ARG A 896 11.71 -17.63 -22.04
CA ARG A 896 11.90 -18.89 -21.30
C ARG A 896 12.54 -19.99 -22.16
N GLY A 897 12.80 -19.74 -23.44
CA GLY A 897 13.57 -20.64 -24.32
C GLY A 897 12.80 -21.84 -24.87
N PHE A 898 11.48 -21.71 -25.14
CA PHE A 898 10.69 -22.79 -25.75
C PHE A 898 10.04 -22.40 -27.08
N ASP A 899 9.99 -23.37 -27.99
CA ASP A 899 9.43 -23.21 -29.32
C ASP A 899 7.90 -23.20 -29.32
N VAL A 900 7.33 -22.25 -30.06
CA VAL A 900 5.90 -22.18 -30.37
C VAL A 900 5.69 -21.85 -31.85
N GLU A 901 4.72 -22.51 -32.46
CA GLU A 901 4.30 -22.28 -33.83
C GLU A 901 2.93 -21.58 -33.87
N ILE A 902 2.88 -20.45 -34.57
CA ILE A 902 1.65 -19.65 -34.74
C ILE A 902 0.92 -20.11 -36.00
N VAL A 903 -0.34 -20.47 -35.88
CA VAL A 903 -1.16 -20.91 -37.02
C VAL A 903 -2.36 -19.99 -37.22
N THR A 904 -2.47 -19.39 -38.40
CA THR A 904 -3.50 -18.41 -38.78
C THR A 904 -4.51 -18.94 -39.80
N THR A 905 -4.38 -20.20 -40.23
CA THR A 905 -5.27 -20.80 -41.24
C THR A 905 -6.62 -21.17 -40.64
N LYS A 906 -7.68 -20.45 -41.02
CA LYS A 906 -9.06 -20.69 -40.54
C LYS A 906 -9.51 -22.13 -40.76
N GLY A 907 -10.13 -22.72 -39.73
CA GLY A 907 -10.66 -24.10 -39.78
C GLY A 907 -9.58 -25.18 -39.80
N ALA A 908 -8.32 -24.85 -39.50
CA ALA A 908 -7.22 -25.81 -39.48
C ALA A 908 -7.37 -26.92 -38.43
N LEU A 909 -8.19 -26.71 -37.38
CA LEU A 909 -8.49 -27.71 -36.35
C LEU A 909 -9.77 -28.53 -36.62
N ASP A 910 -10.56 -28.24 -37.66
CA ASP A 910 -11.88 -28.86 -37.92
C ASP A 910 -11.86 -30.40 -37.94
N ASN A 911 -10.73 -30.99 -38.34
CA ASN A 911 -10.54 -32.45 -38.42
C ASN A 911 -9.45 -32.95 -37.47
N ALA A 912 -8.91 -32.11 -36.60
CA ALA A 912 -7.89 -32.49 -35.64
C ALA A 912 -8.48 -33.40 -34.55
N LYS A 913 -7.71 -34.41 -34.12
CA LYS A 913 -8.10 -35.26 -32.99
C LYS A 913 -7.36 -34.81 -31.74
N LEU A 914 -8.11 -34.14 -30.86
CA LEU A 914 -7.58 -33.45 -29.70
C LEU A 914 -8.06 -34.16 -28.41
N GLU A 915 -7.16 -34.25 -27.43
CA GLU A 915 -7.48 -34.63 -26.06
C GLU A 915 -7.17 -33.47 -25.11
N ALA A 916 -8.02 -33.25 -24.09
CA ALA A 916 -7.78 -32.19 -23.12
C ALA A 916 -6.60 -32.51 -22.19
N VAL A 917 -5.77 -31.51 -21.92
CA VAL A 917 -4.70 -31.58 -20.92
C VAL A 917 -5.23 -30.96 -19.63
N THR A 918 -5.18 -31.69 -18.51
CA THR A 918 -5.76 -31.26 -17.23
C THR A 918 -4.75 -31.19 -16.10
N GLY A 919 -3.45 -31.25 -16.40
CA GLY A 919 -2.39 -31.22 -15.41
C GLY A 919 -1.00 -31.31 -16.04
N ASP A 920 -0.02 -31.63 -15.20
CA ASP A 920 1.39 -31.83 -15.58
C ASP A 920 1.51 -32.81 -16.76
N LEU A 921 2.40 -32.50 -17.71
CA LEU A 921 2.59 -33.30 -18.91
C LEU A 921 3.28 -34.64 -18.62
N GLY A 922 3.90 -34.79 -17.46
CA GLY A 922 4.65 -35.96 -17.05
C GLY A 922 5.93 -36.15 -17.87
N LEU A 923 6.48 -35.07 -18.45
CA LEU A 923 7.70 -35.13 -19.23
C LEU A 923 8.85 -35.68 -18.35
N LYS A 924 9.73 -36.44 -18.98
CA LYS A 924 10.87 -37.10 -18.33
C LYS A 924 12.14 -36.81 -19.12
N THR A 925 13.27 -36.98 -18.43
CA THR A 925 14.58 -37.00 -19.05
C THR A 925 14.58 -37.97 -20.24
N ALA A 926 14.98 -37.46 -21.41
CA ALA A 926 15.16 -38.25 -22.62
C ALA A 926 16.64 -38.61 -22.73
N VAL A 927 16.92 -39.88 -23.03
CA VAL A 927 18.29 -40.37 -23.15
C VAL A 927 18.42 -41.22 -24.39
N ASP A 928 19.42 -40.90 -25.22
CA ASP A 928 19.82 -41.75 -26.34
C ASP A 928 21.29 -42.21 -26.24
N GLY A 929 21.71 -43.00 -27.23
CA GLY A 929 23.09 -43.47 -27.34
C GLY A 929 23.47 -44.58 -26.35
N GLU A 930 24.75 -44.96 -26.37
CA GLU A 930 25.35 -45.93 -25.44
C GLU A 930 26.77 -45.50 -25.04
N GLY A 931 27.17 -45.77 -23.80
CA GLY A 931 28.54 -45.52 -23.33
C GLY A 931 28.64 -45.17 -21.86
N LYS A 932 29.84 -44.74 -21.43
CA LYS A 932 30.18 -44.47 -20.02
C LYS A 932 30.17 -42.98 -19.66
N TYR A 933 29.96 -42.11 -20.64
CA TYR A 933 29.81 -40.68 -20.46
C TYR A 933 28.41 -40.27 -20.92
N VAL A 934 27.84 -39.30 -20.23
CA VAL A 934 26.54 -38.70 -20.55
C VAL A 934 26.77 -37.21 -20.79
N ARG A 935 26.47 -36.75 -22.00
CA ARG A 935 26.31 -35.32 -22.28
C ARG A 935 24.92 -34.90 -21.81
N ILE A 936 24.82 -33.82 -21.05
CA ILE A 936 23.57 -33.14 -20.74
C ILE A 936 23.57 -31.86 -21.57
N GLU A 937 22.55 -31.68 -22.39
CA GLU A 937 22.40 -30.46 -23.19
C GLU A 937 22.16 -29.25 -22.27
N ASN A 938 22.76 -28.11 -22.61
CA ASN A 938 22.54 -26.86 -21.89
C ASN A 938 21.25 -26.18 -22.37
N SER A 939 20.13 -26.90 -22.23
CA SER A 939 18.83 -26.54 -22.81
C SER A 939 18.06 -25.46 -22.04
N GLY A 940 18.36 -25.25 -20.75
CA GLY A 940 17.62 -24.30 -19.92
C GLY A 940 17.82 -24.47 -18.42
N VAL A 941 16.88 -23.95 -17.62
CA VAL A 941 17.00 -23.85 -16.16
C VAL A 941 17.10 -25.21 -15.46
N GLU A 942 16.36 -26.23 -15.91
CA GLU A 942 16.47 -27.56 -15.29
C GLU A 942 17.81 -28.24 -15.53
N ALA A 943 18.47 -28.00 -16.67
CA ALA A 943 19.83 -28.46 -16.90
C ALA A 943 20.82 -27.81 -15.93
N ILE A 944 20.69 -26.49 -15.70
CA ILE A 944 21.48 -25.74 -14.71
C ILE A 944 21.26 -26.31 -13.30
N ARG A 945 20.01 -26.53 -12.90
CA ARG A 945 19.68 -27.10 -11.59
C ARG A 945 20.23 -28.51 -11.40
N ALA A 946 20.15 -29.36 -12.44
CA ALA A 946 20.73 -30.70 -12.41
C ALA A 946 22.26 -30.67 -12.24
N VAL A 947 22.95 -29.77 -12.97
CA VAL A 947 24.39 -29.56 -12.83
C VAL A 947 24.73 -29.09 -11.41
N ASN A 948 24.04 -28.09 -10.88
CA ASN A 948 24.27 -27.60 -9.53
C ASN A 948 23.97 -28.65 -8.45
N ALA A 949 22.94 -29.48 -8.63
CA ALA A 949 22.64 -30.60 -7.74
C ALA A 949 23.77 -31.64 -7.72
N LEU A 950 24.34 -31.97 -8.89
CA LEU A 950 25.50 -32.86 -8.99
C LEU A 950 26.74 -32.25 -8.33
N LEU A 951 27.03 -30.97 -8.58
CA LEU A 951 28.17 -30.27 -7.99
C LEU A 951 28.03 -30.15 -6.46
N GLY A 952 26.83 -29.91 -5.94
CA GLY A 952 26.54 -29.90 -4.51
C GLY A 952 26.64 -31.28 -3.85
N ALA A 953 26.43 -32.36 -4.62
CA ALA A 953 26.65 -33.74 -4.21
C ALA A 953 28.10 -34.22 -4.38
N ASP A 954 29.04 -33.30 -4.63
CA ASP A 954 30.47 -33.58 -4.90
C ASP A 954 30.71 -34.56 -6.06
N VAL A 955 29.84 -34.51 -7.07
CA VAL A 955 30.01 -35.24 -8.33
C VAL A 955 30.82 -34.39 -9.30
N LYS A 956 31.79 -35.02 -9.98
CA LYS A 956 32.53 -34.36 -11.06
C LYS A 956 31.60 -34.14 -12.25
N VAL A 957 31.38 -32.87 -12.59
CA VAL A 957 30.74 -32.44 -13.83
C VAL A 957 31.77 -31.71 -14.68
N GLY A 958 31.82 -32.00 -15.98
CA GLY A 958 32.66 -31.30 -16.94
C GLY A 958 31.85 -30.27 -17.73
N LEU A 959 32.45 -29.11 -18.03
CA LEU A 959 31.99 -28.20 -19.07
C LEU A 959 32.74 -28.52 -20.36
N ILE A 960 32.04 -28.80 -21.46
CA ILE A 960 32.65 -29.12 -22.76
C ILE A 960 33.24 -27.84 -23.35
N THR A 961 34.53 -27.87 -23.67
CA THR A 961 35.33 -26.67 -24.02
C THR A 961 35.68 -26.55 -25.50
N GLU A 962 35.54 -27.63 -26.28
CA GLU A 962 35.85 -27.66 -27.70
C GLU A 962 34.90 -28.59 -28.45
N GLY A 963 34.73 -28.36 -29.75
CA GLY A 963 33.92 -29.19 -30.65
C GLY A 963 32.49 -28.69 -30.81
N GLU A 964 31.66 -29.52 -31.42
CA GLU A 964 30.26 -29.22 -31.76
C GLU A 964 29.39 -28.92 -30.53
N PHE A 965 29.68 -29.58 -29.41
CA PHE A 965 28.89 -29.48 -28.18
C PHE A 965 29.54 -28.59 -27.12
N LYS A 966 30.30 -27.58 -27.56
CA LYS A 966 30.95 -26.63 -26.65
C LYS A 966 29.89 -25.83 -25.89
N GLY A 967 29.97 -25.82 -24.56
CA GLY A 967 28.96 -25.20 -23.69
C GLY A 967 28.04 -26.19 -22.97
N ASP A 968 27.97 -27.43 -23.45
CA ASP A 968 27.23 -28.52 -22.80
C ASP A 968 27.98 -29.11 -21.60
N TYR A 969 27.25 -29.91 -20.81
CA TYR A 969 27.78 -30.54 -19.61
C TYR A 969 28.08 -32.03 -19.85
N LEU A 970 29.07 -32.55 -19.13
CA LEU A 970 29.51 -33.94 -19.22
C LEU A 970 29.57 -34.58 -17.83
N VAL A 971 28.94 -35.74 -17.66
CA VAL A 971 28.98 -36.51 -16.42
C VAL A 971 29.28 -37.99 -16.71
N ALA A 972 29.79 -38.70 -15.71
CA ALA A 972 29.91 -40.16 -15.80
C ALA A 972 28.52 -40.82 -15.77
N GLU A 973 28.30 -41.85 -16.57
CA GLU A 973 27.00 -42.53 -16.65
C GLU A 973 26.55 -43.11 -15.30
N ALA A 974 27.50 -43.57 -14.48
CA ALA A 974 27.24 -44.07 -13.14
C ALA A 974 26.69 -43.02 -12.16
N ASP A 975 26.90 -41.73 -12.43
CA ASP A 975 26.44 -40.62 -11.60
C ASP A 975 25.17 -39.94 -12.17
N PHE A 976 24.87 -40.11 -13.46
CA PHE A 976 23.72 -39.47 -14.11
C PHE A 976 22.37 -39.85 -13.48
N GLY A 977 22.25 -41.09 -12.99
CA GLY A 977 21.04 -41.57 -12.30
C GLY A 977 20.70 -40.81 -11.00
N LYS A 978 21.57 -39.93 -10.51
CA LYS A 978 21.30 -39.04 -9.36
C LYS A 978 20.36 -37.90 -9.71
N VAL A 979 20.24 -37.54 -10.99
CA VAL A 979 19.44 -36.40 -11.45
C VAL A 979 18.40 -36.77 -12.51
N SER A 980 18.59 -37.85 -13.27
CA SER A 980 17.72 -38.19 -14.42
C SER A 980 16.25 -38.45 -14.08
N GLU A 981 15.92 -38.79 -12.82
CA GLU A 981 14.54 -39.02 -12.36
C GLU A 981 13.88 -37.76 -11.76
N GLU A 982 14.70 -36.77 -11.37
CA GLU A 982 14.26 -35.54 -10.70
C GLU A 982 14.00 -34.40 -11.69
N PHE A 983 14.79 -34.34 -12.78
CA PHE A 983 14.74 -33.29 -13.79
C PHE A 983 14.26 -33.82 -15.16
N VAL A 984 13.84 -32.92 -16.03
CA VAL A 984 13.53 -33.12 -17.44
C VAL A 984 14.71 -32.65 -18.28
N LEU A 985 15.60 -33.59 -18.61
CA LEU A 985 16.85 -33.31 -19.34
C LEU A 985 16.85 -33.96 -20.73
N ASP A 986 17.55 -33.34 -21.67
CA ASP A 986 17.96 -33.99 -22.92
C ASP A 986 19.43 -34.42 -22.80
N ALA A 987 19.66 -35.73 -22.95
CA ALA A 987 20.95 -36.35 -22.62
C ALA A 987 21.38 -37.43 -23.63
N HIS A 988 22.68 -37.50 -23.87
CA HIS A 988 23.26 -38.36 -24.91
C HIS A 988 24.43 -39.18 -24.37
N LYS A 989 24.32 -40.50 -24.45
CA LYS A 989 25.39 -41.42 -24.00
C LYS A 989 26.44 -41.61 -25.07
N SER A 990 27.71 -41.59 -24.65
CA SER A 990 28.86 -41.79 -25.53
C SER A 990 29.98 -42.62 -24.89
N ALA A 991 30.71 -43.34 -25.73
CA ALA A 991 31.85 -44.17 -25.29
C ALA A 991 33.12 -43.33 -25.02
N GLU A 992 33.29 -42.23 -25.74
CA GLU A 992 34.43 -41.32 -25.66
C GLU A 992 33.99 -39.99 -25.04
N ALA A 993 34.79 -39.45 -24.12
CA ALA A 993 34.52 -38.15 -23.54
C ALA A 993 34.93 -37.04 -24.53
N PRO A 994 34.05 -36.07 -24.84
CA PRO A 994 34.47 -34.84 -25.48
C PRO A 994 35.45 -34.08 -24.59
N LYS A 995 36.20 -33.14 -25.17
CA LYS A 995 37.14 -32.32 -24.41
C LYS A 995 36.40 -31.39 -23.46
N ALA A 996 36.40 -31.76 -22.18
CA ALA A 996 35.75 -31.02 -21.11
C ALA A 996 36.73 -30.74 -19.97
N LYS A 997 36.46 -29.68 -19.20
CA LYS A 997 37.15 -29.40 -17.93
C LYS A 997 36.18 -29.50 -16.77
N THR A 998 36.63 -30.05 -15.64
CA THR A 998 35.79 -30.17 -14.45
C THR A 998 35.36 -28.80 -13.94
N ILE A 999 34.10 -28.63 -13.60
CA ILE A 999 33.58 -27.47 -12.86
C ILE A 999 33.84 -27.72 -11.37
N LYS A 1000 34.16 -26.67 -10.62
CA LYS A 1000 34.32 -26.73 -9.16
C LYS A 1000 33.03 -27.23 -8.48
N SER A 1001 33.16 -28.18 -7.56
CA SER A 1001 32.06 -28.62 -6.66
C SER A 1001 31.67 -27.52 -5.65
N ASP A 1002 30.40 -27.49 -5.23
CA ASP A 1002 29.86 -26.62 -4.18
C ASP A 1002 30.26 -25.13 -4.34
N ILE A 1003 29.91 -24.52 -5.49
CA ILE A 1003 30.25 -23.12 -5.78
C ILE A 1003 29.49 -22.19 -4.83
N LYS A 1004 30.24 -21.39 -4.08
CA LYS A 1004 29.69 -20.36 -3.18
C LYS A 1004 29.69 -19.00 -3.83
N ILE A 1005 28.54 -18.34 -3.84
CA ILE A 1005 28.35 -17.03 -4.47
C ILE A 1005 28.11 -15.97 -3.39
N TYR A 1006 28.76 -14.81 -3.56
CA TYR A 1006 28.37 -13.60 -2.84
C TYR A 1006 27.66 -12.64 -3.79
N VAL A 1007 26.44 -12.23 -3.40
CA VAL A 1007 25.68 -11.16 -4.08
C VAL A 1007 25.90 -9.85 -3.31
N PRO A 1008 26.47 -8.80 -3.93
CA PRO A 1008 26.71 -7.53 -3.24
C PRO A 1008 25.43 -6.88 -2.70
N LEU A 1009 25.51 -6.34 -1.47
CA LEU A 1009 24.40 -5.59 -0.85
C LEU A 1009 24.40 -4.13 -1.30
N GLY A 1010 23.21 -3.55 -1.48
CA GLY A 1010 23.06 -2.12 -1.78
C GLY A 1010 23.07 -1.20 -0.55
N TYR A 1011 22.75 -1.73 0.65
CA TYR A 1011 22.57 -0.93 1.87
C TYR A 1011 23.15 -1.58 3.13
N SER A 1012 23.32 -0.78 4.18
CA SER A 1012 23.73 -1.25 5.51
C SER A 1012 22.70 -2.19 6.15
N GLU A 1013 23.18 -3.02 7.09
CA GLU A 1013 22.35 -4.01 7.78
C GLU A 1013 21.17 -3.39 8.54
N PHE A 1014 21.33 -2.20 9.13
CA PHE A 1014 20.25 -1.47 9.78
C PHE A 1014 20.19 -0.03 9.30
N MET A 1015 18.98 0.53 9.31
CA MET A 1015 18.78 1.97 9.22
C MET A 1015 19.16 2.63 10.54
N SER A 1016 19.69 3.86 10.49
CA SER A 1016 19.97 4.66 11.67
C SER A 1016 18.96 5.81 11.81
N ASN A 1017 18.49 6.03 13.01
CA ASN A 1017 17.61 7.14 13.35
C ASN A 1017 18.35 8.48 13.17
N ARG A 1018 17.65 9.61 13.22
CA ARG A 1018 18.25 10.96 13.10
C ARG A 1018 19.20 11.33 14.25
N GLU A 1019 19.36 10.46 15.25
CA GLU A 1019 20.34 10.53 16.33
C GLU A 1019 21.51 9.55 16.15
N GLY A 1020 21.56 8.81 15.03
CA GLY A 1020 22.59 7.83 14.72
C GLY A 1020 22.43 6.46 15.40
N LYS A 1021 21.27 6.15 15.97
CA LYS A 1021 20.99 4.85 16.62
C LYS A 1021 20.25 3.91 15.66
N PRO A 1022 20.63 2.63 15.58
CA PRO A 1022 19.92 1.67 14.74
C PRO A 1022 18.50 1.39 15.27
N PHE A 1023 17.57 1.08 14.38
CA PHE A 1023 16.18 0.76 14.71
C PHE A 1023 15.55 -0.19 13.65
N GLY A 1024 14.38 -0.74 13.98
CA GLY A 1024 13.55 -1.51 13.06
C GLY A 1024 14.10 -2.88 12.65
N LEU A 1025 13.64 -3.32 11.49
CA LEU A 1025 13.96 -4.61 10.87
C LEU A 1025 15.39 -4.66 10.33
N LYS A 1026 16.06 -5.78 10.60
CA LYS A 1026 17.32 -6.17 9.98
C LYS A 1026 17.19 -6.27 8.45
N ASN A 1027 18.12 -5.63 7.75
CA ASN A 1027 18.22 -5.55 6.29
C ASN A 1027 17.00 -4.93 5.59
N TYR A 1028 16.25 -4.05 6.27
CA TYR A 1028 15.02 -3.44 5.73
C TYR A 1028 15.19 -2.90 4.29
N ASN A 1029 16.18 -2.02 4.04
CA ASN A 1029 16.39 -1.45 2.70
C ASN A 1029 16.84 -2.49 1.66
N ASN A 1030 17.65 -3.49 2.05
CA ASN A 1030 18.05 -4.56 1.14
C ASN A 1030 16.86 -5.47 0.78
N ARG A 1031 15.90 -5.67 1.70
CA ARG A 1031 14.66 -6.40 1.42
C ARG A 1031 13.70 -5.64 0.48
N LEU A 1032 13.87 -4.33 0.33
CA LEU A 1032 13.14 -3.50 -0.62
C LEU A 1032 13.93 -3.22 -1.92
N ASN A 1033 15.18 -3.68 -2.01
CA ASN A 1033 16.03 -3.51 -3.18
C ASN A 1033 15.69 -4.61 -4.20
N THR A 1034 14.95 -4.25 -5.25
CA THR A 1034 14.48 -5.18 -6.29
C THR A 1034 15.63 -5.94 -6.93
N ASP A 1035 16.65 -5.21 -7.35
CA ASP A 1035 17.80 -5.73 -8.08
C ASP A 1035 18.54 -6.80 -7.27
N TYR A 1036 18.83 -6.51 -5.99
CA TYR A 1036 19.45 -7.48 -5.09
C TYR A 1036 18.57 -8.73 -4.88
N ASN A 1037 17.25 -8.56 -4.76
CA ASN A 1037 16.35 -9.66 -4.48
C ASN A 1037 16.09 -10.54 -5.71
N TRP A 1038 16.10 -9.98 -6.92
CA TRP A 1038 16.04 -10.74 -8.16
C TRP A 1038 17.25 -11.66 -8.30
N ASP A 1039 18.47 -11.13 -8.10
CA ASP A 1039 19.70 -11.93 -8.13
C ASP A 1039 19.66 -13.06 -7.11
N ARG A 1040 19.31 -12.73 -5.86
CA ARG A 1040 19.21 -13.70 -4.78
C ARG A 1040 18.23 -14.83 -5.14
N PHE A 1041 17.03 -14.49 -5.59
CA PHE A 1041 15.99 -15.47 -5.91
C PHE A 1041 16.36 -16.31 -7.14
N ALA A 1042 16.82 -15.68 -8.23
CA ALA A 1042 17.22 -16.40 -9.43
C ALA A 1042 18.37 -17.38 -9.15
N LEU A 1043 19.40 -16.93 -8.44
CA LEU A 1043 20.56 -17.76 -8.11
C LEU A 1043 20.20 -18.91 -7.16
N THR A 1044 19.37 -18.68 -6.12
CA THR A 1044 19.04 -19.74 -5.16
C THR A 1044 17.85 -20.60 -5.59
N GLU A 1045 16.69 -19.99 -5.76
CA GLU A 1045 15.41 -20.71 -5.91
C GLU A 1045 15.24 -21.29 -7.32
N GLN A 1046 15.74 -20.61 -8.35
CA GLN A 1046 15.60 -21.05 -9.75
C GLN A 1046 16.82 -21.80 -10.26
N MET A 1047 18.05 -21.38 -9.94
CA MET A 1047 19.27 -22.04 -10.45
C MET A 1047 19.91 -23.02 -9.46
N GLY A 1048 19.60 -22.95 -8.16
CA GLY A 1048 20.10 -23.91 -7.16
C GLY A 1048 21.54 -23.65 -6.67
N PHE A 1049 22.02 -22.41 -6.69
CA PHE A 1049 23.31 -22.03 -6.12
C PHE A 1049 23.26 -21.79 -4.60
N THR A 1050 24.42 -21.87 -3.96
CA THR A 1050 24.59 -21.53 -2.55
C THR A 1050 25.11 -20.10 -2.39
N LEU A 1051 24.38 -19.26 -1.64
CA LEU A 1051 24.84 -17.92 -1.28
C LEU A 1051 25.57 -17.89 0.07
N VAL A 1052 26.57 -17.02 0.17
CA VAL A 1052 27.28 -16.69 1.41
C VAL A 1052 27.11 -15.21 1.77
N SER A 1053 27.32 -14.86 3.05
CA SER A 1053 27.09 -13.50 3.55
C SER A 1053 28.29 -12.56 3.43
N SER A 1054 29.46 -13.05 3.02
CA SER A 1054 30.69 -12.26 2.87
C SER A 1054 31.43 -12.59 1.58
N PRO A 1055 32.09 -11.60 0.94
CA PRO A 1055 32.85 -11.84 -0.29
C PRO A 1055 34.12 -12.70 -0.04
N GLU A 1056 34.64 -12.77 1.18
CA GLU A 1056 35.78 -13.62 1.56
C GLU A 1056 35.44 -15.11 1.44
N GLU A 1057 34.25 -15.50 1.89
CA GLU A 1057 33.77 -16.88 1.90
C GLU A 1057 33.37 -17.38 0.52
N ALA A 1058 33.11 -16.47 -0.42
CA ALA A 1058 32.65 -16.80 -1.76
C ALA A 1058 33.76 -17.33 -2.64
N ASP A 1059 33.42 -18.21 -3.58
CA ASP A 1059 34.30 -18.58 -4.69
C ASP A 1059 34.26 -17.55 -5.80
N ILE A 1060 33.10 -16.91 -5.99
CA ILE A 1060 32.84 -15.91 -7.00
C ILE A 1060 31.88 -14.84 -6.48
N ILE A 1061 32.07 -13.60 -6.94
CA ILE A 1061 31.13 -12.51 -6.71
C ILE A 1061 30.24 -12.39 -7.95
N VAL A 1062 28.93 -12.32 -7.76
CA VAL A 1062 27.96 -12.26 -8.86
C VAL A 1062 26.87 -11.26 -8.51
N GLY A 1063 26.51 -10.38 -9.43
CA GLY A 1063 25.29 -9.59 -9.28
C GLY A 1063 25.28 -8.28 -10.03
N ASN A 1064 24.13 -7.61 -9.95
CA ASN A 1064 23.89 -6.30 -10.55
C ASN A 1064 24.40 -5.13 -9.71
N GLN A 1065 24.44 -5.29 -8.38
CA GLN A 1065 24.81 -4.21 -7.46
C GLN A 1065 26.30 -3.88 -7.56
N GLY A 1066 26.61 -2.62 -7.29
CA GLY A 1066 27.99 -2.17 -7.19
C GLY A 1066 28.77 -2.89 -6.09
N LEU A 1067 30.08 -3.07 -6.32
CA LEU A 1067 30.97 -3.71 -5.35
C LEU A 1067 31.22 -2.78 -4.15
N SER A 1068 31.20 -3.35 -2.96
CA SER A 1068 31.79 -2.72 -1.78
C SER A 1068 33.31 -2.60 -1.95
N ASP A 1069 33.95 -1.71 -1.17
CA ASP A 1069 35.42 -1.58 -1.18
C ASP A 1069 36.14 -2.91 -0.88
N GLU A 1070 35.56 -3.72 0.00
CA GLU A 1070 36.06 -5.05 0.38
C GLU A 1070 35.95 -6.04 -0.78
N ALA A 1071 34.78 -6.11 -1.41
CA ALA A 1071 34.55 -6.95 -2.59
C ALA A 1071 35.45 -6.54 -3.76
N ALA A 1072 35.55 -5.24 -4.06
CA ALA A 1072 36.40 -4.71 -5.13
C ALA A 1072 37.88 -5.02 -4.90
N LYS A 1073 38.34 -4.96 -3.64
CA LYS A 1073 39.71 -5.35 -3.28
C LYS A 1073 39.96 -6.84 -3.59
N LEU A 1074 39.05 -7.72 -3.21
CA LEU A 1074 39.17 -9.15 -3.49
C LEU A 1074 39.20 -9.45 -5.00
N VAL A 1075 38.39 -8.74 -5.79
CA VAL A 1075 38.41 -8.87 -7.26
C VAL A 1075 39.78 -8.50 -7.83
N LYS A 1076 40.39 -7.40 -7.37
CA LYS A 1076 41.76 -7.01 -7.76
C LYS A 1076 42.82 -8.03 -7.36
N GLU A 1077 42.58 -8.77 -6.29
CA GLU A 1077 43.45 -9.86 -5.81
C GLU A 1077 43.21 -11.20 -6.54
N GLY A 1078 42.27 -11.23 -7.49
CA GLY A 1078 42.00 -12.37 -8.36
C GLY A 1078 40.75 -13.17 -8.01
N LYS A 1079 39.88 -12.68 -7.12
CA LYS A 1079 38.53 -13.24 -6.93
C LYS A 1079 37.73 -13.07 -8.22
N PRO A 1080 37.19 -14.16 -8.81
CA PRO A 1080 36.36 -14.05 -10.00
C PRO A 1080 35.11 -13.19 -9.76
N TYR A 1081 34.69 -12.47 -10.80
CA TYR A 1081 33.53 -11.58 -10.76
C TYR A 1081 32.67 -11.71 -12.03
N VAL A 1082 31.36 -11.85 -11.87
CA VAL A 1082 30.39 -11.67 -12.97
C VAL A 1082 29.46 -10.53 -12.57
N GLY A 1083 29.59 -9.40 -13.27
CA GLY A 1083 28.82 -8.19 -12.99
C GLY A 1083 27.88 -7.87 -14.14
N TYR A 1084 26.74 -7.27 -13.84
CA TYR A 1084 25.81 -6.80 -14.87
C TYR A 1084 25.13 -5.49 -14.46
N THR A 1085 24.53 -4.76 -15.40
CA THR A 1085 23.94 -3.40 -15.21
C THR A 1085 24.95 -2.26 -15.01
N SER A 1086 24.44 -1.02 -14.97
CA SER A 1086 25.22 0.19 -14.69
C SER A 1086 25.92 0.17 -13.33
N GLY A 1087 25.35 -0.47 -12.30
CA GLY A 1087 25.96 -0.56 -10.96
C GLY A 1087 27.28 -1.34 -10.95
N ALA A 1088 27.31 -2.48 -11.63
CA ALA A 1088 28.52 -3.27 -11.84
C ALA A 1088 29.55 -2.52 -12.69
N MET A 1089 29.12 -1.91 -13.81
CA MET A 1089 30.01 -1.14 -14.69
C MET A 1089 30.62 0.08 -13.99
N ALA A 1090 29.83 0.80 -13.18
CA ALA A 1090 30.31 1.89 -12.34
C ALA A 1090 31.39 1.38 -11.38
N SER A 1091 31.21 0.19 -10.80
CA SER A 1091 32.21 -0.41 -9.92
C SER A 1091 33.50 -0.80 -10.62
N VAL A 1092 33.42 -1.28 -11.85
CA VAL A 1092 34.60 -1.56 -12.69
C VAL A 1092 35.37 -0.27 -13.01
N LYS A 1093 34.65 0.83 -13.26
CA LYS A 1093 35.24 2.14 -13.55
C LYS A 1093 35.87 2.79 -12.31
N GLU A 1094 35.13 2.85 -11.21
CA GLU A 1094 35.48 3.67 -10.04
C GLU A 1094 36.26 2.87 -8.98
N GLN A 1095 35.73 1.74 -8.52
CA GLN A 1095 36.33 0.93 -7.47
C GLN A 1095 37.47 0.05 -8.01
N ILE A 1096 37.29 -0.60 -9.17
CA ILE A 1096 38.34 -1.40 -9.80
C ILE A 1096 39.40 -0.50 -10.46
N GLY A 1097 38.96 0.56 -11.16
CA GLY A 1097 39.84 1.56 -11.77
C GLY A 1097 40.23 1.23 -13.21
N LEU A 1098 39.37 0.53 -13.96
CA LEU A 1098 39.56 0.30 -15.40
C LEU A 1098 38.98 1.44 -16.23
N ASP A 1099 39.60 1.73 -17.37
CA ASP A 1099 39.16 2.76 -18.33
C ASP A 1099 37.96 2.26 -19.16
N LEU A 1100 36.80 2.19 -18.50
CA LEU A 1100 35.50 1.81 -19.04
C LEU A 1100 34.64 3.07 -19.26
N ASP A 1101 33.99 3.16 -20.41
CA ASP A 1101 32.94 4.16 -20.66
C ASP A 1101 31.66 3.49 -21.13
N PHE A 1102 30.53 3.91 -20.59
CA PHE A 1102 29.23 3.29 -20.82
C PHE A 1102 28.11 4.33 -20.73
N TYR A 1103 27.01 4.05 -21.41
CA TYR A 1103 25.74 4.74 -21.26
C TYR A 1103 24.89 4.00 -20.24
N GLU A 1104 24.41 4.74 -19.25
CA GLU A 1104 23.39 4.26 -18.31
C GLU A 1104 22.02 4.58 -18.91
N GLY A 1105 21.31 3.53 -19.34
CA GLY A 1105 19.99 3.68 -19.93
C GLY A 1105 18.89 3.91 -18.88
N ARG A 1106 17.68 4.23 -19.37
CA ARG A 1106 16.55 4.73 -18.55
C ARG A 1106 15.29 3.88 -18.74
N GLY A 1107 15.30 2.67 -18.18
CA GLY A 1107 14.09 1.85 -18.10
C GLY A 1107 13.52 1.38 -19.45
N HIS A 1108 14.33 1.41 -20.51
CA HIS A 1108 13.92 0.86 -21.80
C HIS A 1108 13.92 -0.67 -21.76
N ASP A 1109 12.96 -1.27 -22.45
CA ASP A 1109 12.83 -2.71 -22.54
C ASP A 1109 12.95 -3.17 -23.99
N ALA A 1110 13.74 -4.21 -24.24
CA ALA A 1110 13.97 -4.72 -25.59
C ALA A 1110 14.29 -6.21 -25.59
N LEU A 1111 13.42 -6.98 -26.27
CA LEU A 1111 13.75 -8.27 -26.85
C LEU A 1111 14.29 -8.03 -28.27
N THR A 1112 15.55 -8.37 -28.50
CA THR A 1112 16.28 -8.03 -29.73
C THR A 1112 17.33 -9.10 -30.06
N THR A 1113 18.03 -8.95 -31.18
CA THR A 1113 19.06 -9.90 -31.62
C THR A 1113 20.50 -9.38 -31.37
N VAL A 1114 21.43 -10.31 -31.15
CA VAL A 1114 22.86 -10.04 -30.92
C VAL A 1114 23.79 -10.74 -31.90
N GLU A 1115 24.90 -10.08 -32.22
CA GLU A 1115 26.07 -10.71 -32.82
C GLU A 1115 27.05 -11.17 -31.72
N TYR A 1116 27.46 -12.43 -31.78
CA TYR A 1116 28.51 -12.97 -30.91
C TYR A 1116 29.90 -12.66 -31.49
N VAL A 1117 30.64 -11.75 -30.85
CA VAL A 1117 31.91 -11.24 -31.39
C VAL A 1117 33.06 -12.24 -31.20
N ASP A 1118 33.26 -12.74 -29.98
CA ASP A 1118 34.27 -13.76 -29.71
C ASP A 1118 33.72 -15.18 -29.95
N GLN A 1119 34.16 -15.77 -31.06
CA GLN A 1119 33.80 -17.13 -31.47
C GLN A 1119 34.39 -18.21 -30.55
N ASP A 1120 35.39 -17.87 -29.73
CA ASP A 1120 36.01 -18.80 -28.79
C ASP A 1120 35.49 -18.67 -27.35
N SER A 1121 34.62 -17.70 -27.05
CA SER A 1121 34.09 -17.51 -25.71
C SER A 1121 33.25 -18.70 -25.24
N MET A 1122 33.41 -19.08 -23.97
CA MET A 1122 32.58 -20.09 -23.29
C MET A 1122 31.21 -19.55 -22.87
N THR A 1123 31.12 -18.25 -22.59
CA THR A 1123 29.90 -17.58 -22.11
C THR A 1123 28.77 -17.62 -23.15
N THR A 1124 29.14 -17.57 -24.42
CA THR A 1124 28.22 -17.45 -25.56
C THR A 1124 28.22 -18.69 -26.46
N ALA A 1125 28.89 -19.78 -26.03
CA ALA A 1125 29.10 -20.96 -26.87
C ALA A 1125 27.81 -21.74 -27.17
N THR A 1126 26.95 -21.94 -26.17
CA THR A 1126 25.68 -22.67 -26.30
C THR A 1126 24.77 -22.01 -27.34
N TYR A 1127 24.46 -20.72 -27.12
CA TYR A 1127 23.65 -19.91 -28.03
C TYR A 1127 24.16 -19.91 -29.47
N ARG A 1128 25.48 -19.70 -29.66
CA ARG A 1128 26.10 -19.82 -31.00
C ARG A 1128 25.91 -21.19 -31.64
N GLY A 1129 26.00 -22.25 -30.85
CA GLY A 1129 25.83 -23.63 -31.31
C GLY A 1129 24.39 -23.92 -31.76
N GLU A 1130 23.43 -23.35 -31.05
CA GLU A 1130 21.99 -23.44 -31.34
C GLU A 1130 21.57 -22.50 -32.49
N GLY A 1131 22.34 -21.45 -32.75
CA GLY A 1131 21.94 -20.38 -33.67
C GLY A 1131 20.87 -19.47 -33.07
N ASP A 1132 20.75 -19.47 -31.75
CA ASP A 1132 19.90 -18.57 -30.98
C ASP A 1132 20.66 -17.26 -30.81
N ASP A 1133 20.12 -16.19 -31.38
CA ASP A 1133 20.68 -14.84 -31.32
C ASP A 1133 19.77 -13.87 -30.55
N LEU A 1134 18.70 -14.36 -29.93
CA LEU A 1134 17.77 -13.53 -29.17
C LEU A 1134 18.32 -13.22 -27.78
N VAL A 1135 18.02 -12.01 -27.30
CA VAL A 1135 18.35 -11.60 -25.93
C VAL A 1135 17.33 -10.61 -25.42
N TYR A 1136 16.99 -10.74 -24.14
CA TYR A 1136 16.14 -9.79 -23.44
C TYR A 1136 17.00 -8.90 -22.54
N PHE A 1137 17.03 -7.59 -22.85
CA PHE A 1137 17.79 -6.63 -22.07
C PHE A 1137 16.93 -5.47 -21.59
N TYR A 1138 16.77 -5.41 -20.27
CA TYR A 1138 16.16 -4.29 -19.59
C TYR A 1138 17.20 -3.24 -19.17
N GLY A 1139 16.87 -1.98 -19.44
CA GLY A 1139 17.60 -0.78 -19.05
C GLY A 1139 18.08 0.06 -20.23
N GLY A 1140 18.35 -0.52 -21.40
CA GLY A 1140 18.94 0.18 -22.55
C GLY A 1140 20.39 0.64 -22.33
N SER A 1141 21.06 0.12 -21.31
CA SER A 1141 22.47 0.44 -21.02
C SER A 1141 23.39 -0.20 -22.06
N HIS A 1142 24.51 0.43 -22.39
CA HIS A 1142 25.46 -0.12 -23.36
C HIS A 1142 26.87 0.41 -23.13
N ILE A 1143 27.88 -0.29 -23.65
CA ILE A 1143 29.29 0.05 -23.45
C ILE A 1143 29.80 0.85 -24.66
N ASN A 1144 30.30 2.06 -24.39
CA ASN A 1144 30.85 2.97 -25.39
C ASN A 1144 32.34 2.74 -25.63
N LYS A 1145 33.05 2.30 -24.59
CA LYS A 1145 34.49 2.05 -24.64
C LYS A 1145 34.88 0.94 -23.67
N LEU A 1146 35.53 -0.07 -24.22
CA LEU A 1146 36.07 -1.19 -23.46
C LEU A 1146 37.43 -0.86 -22.82
N PRO A 1147 37.73 -1.42 -21.64
CA PRO A 1147 39.07 -1.40 -21.06
C PRO A 1147 40.11 -2.02 -21.99
N GLU A 1148 41.36 -1.54 -21.91
CA GLU A 1148 42.46 -2.16 -22.64
C GLU A 1148 42.65 -3.62 -22.20
N GLY A 1149 42.67 -4.55 -23.17
CA GLY A 1149 42.79 -5.99 -22.93
C GLY A 1149 41.46 -6.73 -22.70
N ALA A 1150 40.32 -6.04 -22.71
CA ALA A 1150 39.01 -6.68 -22.70
C ALA A 1150 38.72 -7.38 -24.04
N VAL A 1151 38.01 -8.51 -23.97
CA VAL A 1151 37.49 -9.26 -25.13
C VAL A 1151 36.00 -9.00 -25.23
N GLU A 1152 35.56 -8.40 -26.34
CA GLU A 1152 34.15 -8.14 -26.62
C GLU A 1152 33.39 -9.45 -26.86
N LEU A 1153 32.22 -9.61 -26.25
CA LEU A 1153 31.43 -10.85 -26.33
C LEU A 1153 30.16 -10.70 -27.18
N LEU A 1154 29.43 -9.61 -26.99
CA LEU A 1154 28.08 -9.40 -27.49
C LEU A 1154 27.94 -8.00 -28.11
N LYS A 1155 27.24 -7.90 -29.24
CA LYS A 1155 26.80 -6.61 -29.81
C LYS A 1155 25.36 -6.68 -30.26
N ILE A 1156 24.59 -5.61 -30.07
CA ILE A 1156 23.24 -5.51 -30.65
C ILE A 1156 23.34 -5.45 -32.18
N THR A 1157 22.51 -6.19 -32.90
CA THR A 1157 22.46 -6.14 -34.37
C THR A 1157 21.72 -4.90 -34.89
N ASP A 1158 21.67 -4.71 -36.20
CA ASP A 1158 20.86 -3.67 -36.83
C ASP A 1158 19.40 -4.09 -37.10
N GLU A 1159 19.03 -5.33 -36.73
CA GLU A 1159 17.69 -5.88 -36.98
C GLU A 1159 16.58 -5.10 -36.26
N LYS A 1160 15.34 -5.36 -36.67
CA LYS A 1160 14.19 -4.76 -35.99
C LYS A 1160 14.03 -5.48 -34.64
N PHE A 1161 13.72 -4.72 -33.59
CA PHE A 1161 13.41 -5.32 -32.29
C PHE A 1161 12.17 -6.22 -32.42
N VAL A 1162 12.13 -7.27 -31.61
CA VAL A 1162 11.06 -8.26 -31.61
C VAL A 1162 9.90 -7.76 -30.75
N GLU A 1163 10.19 -7.28 -29.54
CA GLU A 1163 9.21 -6.75 -28.61
C GLU A 1163 9.89 -5.75 -27.66
N GLY A 1164 9.15 -4.76 -27.15
CA GLY A 1164 9.68 -3.82 -26.16
C GLY A 1164 9.17 -2.40 -26.30
N TRP A 1165 9.80 -1.51 -25.56
CA TRP A 1165 9.61 -0.07 -25.65
C TRP A 1165 10.95 0.65 -25.65
N MET A 1166 11.22 1.36 -26.75
CA MET A 1166 12.40 2.20 -26.88
C MET A 1166 12.15 3.27 -27.96
N PRO A 1167 12.31 4.57 -27.63
CA PRO A 1167 12.18 5.64 -28.63
C PRO A 1167 13.17 5.47 -29.80
N PRO A 1168 12.80 5.83 -31.05
CA PRO A 1168 13.64 5.61 -32.24
C PRO A 1168 15.06 6.19 -32.15
N GLU A 1169 15.23 7.34 -31.51
CA GLU A 1169 16.53 7.96 -31.29
C GLU A 1169 17.43 7.16 -30.35
N VAL A 1170 16.85 6.53 -29.32
CA VAL A 1170 17.57 5.67 -28.39
C VAL A 1170 17.90 4.34 -29.08
N GLN A 1171 16.97 3.78 -29.86
CA GLN A 1171 17.23 2.58 -30.66
C GLN A 1171 18.43 2.79 -31.60
N ALA A 1172 18.54 3.97 -32.23
CA ALA A 1172 19.63 4.27 -33.15
C ALA A 1172 21.01 4.26 -32.46
N GLU A 1173 21.10 4.63 -31.18
CA GLU A 1173 22.32 4.55 -30.39
C GLU A 1173 22.56 3.13 -29.84
N TYR A 1174 21.48 2.42 -29.50
CA TYR A 1174 21.54 1.07 -28.96
C TYR A 1174 21.99 0.03 -29.98
N LYS A 1175 21.58 0.18 -31.25
CA LYS A 1175 22.00 -0.69 -32.36
C LYS A 1175 23.51 -0.63 -32.60
N GLY A 1176 24.14 -1.79 -32.79
CA GLY A 1176 25.58 -1.92 -32.98
C GLY A 1176 26.42 -1.72 -31.73
N SER A 1177 25.81 -1.42 -30.57
CA SER A 1177 26.49 -1.17 -29.31
C SER A 1177 27.00 -2.46 -28.65
N THR A 1178 28.07 -2.36 -27.87
CA THR A 1178 28.65 -3.46 -27.11
C THR A 1178 27.83 -3.74 -25.85
N GLN A 1179 27.50 -5.01 -25.61
CA GLN A 1179 26.63 -5.43 -24.50
C GLN A 1179 27.34 -6.26 -23.43
N ALA A 1180 28.46 -6.91 -23.75
CA ALA A 1180 29.27 -7.58 -22.73
C ALA A 1180 30.72 -7.74 -23.15
N PHE A 1181 31.58 -7.92 -22.14
CA PHE A 1181 32.98 -8.24 -22.35
C PHE A 1181 33.54 -9.17 -21.27
N ASP A 1182 34.58 -9.90 -21.62
CA ASP A 1182 35.46 -10.61 -20.71
C ASP A 1182 36.74 -9.81 -20.45
N TYR A 1183 37.27 -9.91 -19.23
CA TYR A 1183 38.54 -9.31 -18.86
C TYR A 1183 39.35 -10.26 -17.98
N ALA A 1184 40.45 -10.77 -18.53
CA ALA A 1184 41.33 -11.75 -17.88
C ALA A 1184 42.80 -11.28 -17.86
N GLU A 1185 43.01 -10.02 -17.46
CA GLU A 1185 44.32 -9.36 -17.44
C GLU A 1185 44.71 -8.91 -16.02
N ASN A 1186 45.99 -8.66 -15.80
CA ASN A 1186 46.52 -8.15 -14.51
C ASN A 1186 46.16 -9.00 -13.27
N GLY A 1187 45.91 -10.30 -13.46
CA GLY A 1187 45.52 -11.22 -12.39
C GLY A 1187 44.03 -11.18 -12.02
N MET A 1188 43.23 -10.35 -12.67
CA MET A 1188 41.77 -10.31 -12.51
C MET A 1188 41.10 -11.25 -13.52
N ASN A 1189 39.90 -11.73 -13.19
CA ASN A 1189 39.07 -12.53 -14.09
C ASN A 1189 37.60 -12.13 -13.91
N MET A 1190 37.06 -11.39 -14.88
CA MET A 1190 35.68 -10.91 -14.81
C MET A 1190 34.94 -11.01 -16.14
N THR A 1191 33.62 -11.15 -16.08
CA THR A 1191 32.69 -10.99 -17.21
C THR A 1191 31.70 -9.89 -16.83
N ILE A 1192 31.50 -8.92 -17.70
CA ILE A 1192 30.63 -7.77 -17.42
C ILE A 1192 29.58 -7.66 -18.53
N PHE A 1193 28.31 -7.59 -18.16
CA PHE A 1193 27.20 -7.32 -19.08
C PHE A 1193 26.63 -5.91 -18.81
N ALA A 1194 26.15 -5.24 -19.85
CA ALA A 1194 25.64 -3.88 -19.74
C ALA A 1194 24.24 -3.83 -19.11
N ASN A 1195 23.41 -4.86 -19.34
CA ASN A 1195 22.03 -4.95 -18.86
C ASN A 1195 21.85 -6.15 -17.93
N THR A 1196 20.70 -6.21 -17.27
CA THR A 1196 20.35 -7.25 -16.29
C THR A 1196 20.23 -8.64 -16.94
N LEU A 1197 20.54 -9.67 -16.16
CA LEU A 1197 20.40 -11.09 -16.53
C LEU A 1197 19.35 -11.81 -15.65
N THR A 1198 18.67 -11.07 -14.79
CA THR A 1198 17.78 -11.61 -13.75
C THR A 1198 16.49 -10.79 -13.58
N ASN A 1199 16.19 -9.85 -14.50
CA ASN A 1199 15.05 -8.94 -14.41
C ASN A 1199 13.77 -9.68 -14.01
N LYS A 1200 13.18 -9.27 -12.88
CA LYS A 1200 11.93 -9.82 -12.34
C LYS A 1200 11.87 -11.35 -12.23
N THR A 1201 12.99 -12.04 -12.40
CA THR A 1201 13.11 -13.50 -12.34
C THR A 1201 12.32 -14.27 -13.42
N HIS A 1202 11.93 -13.62 -14.53
CA HIS A 1202 11.19 -14.27 -15.63
C HIS A 1202 12.04 -14.54 -16.89
N GLN A 1203 13.16 -13.84 -17.07
CA GLN A 1203 14.07 -13.99 -18.22
C GLN A 1203 14.96 -15.23 -18.03
N GLN A 1204 14.32 -16.39 -18.03
CA GLN A 1204 14.95 -17.65 -17.65
C GLN A 1204 15.93 -18.17 -18.70
N ASP A 1205 15.70 -17.85 -19.98
CA ASP A 1205 16.61 -18.26 -21.04
C ASP A 1205 18.01 -17.67 -20.83
N ASP A 1206 18.08 -16.36 -20.55
CA ASP A 1206 19.32 -15.61 -20.29
C ASP A 1206 20.14 -16.12 -19.09
N TYR A 1207 19.57 -16.97 -18.21
CA TYR A 1207 20.33 -17.59 -17.12
C TYR A 1207 21.48 -18.45 -17.65
N ARG A 1208 21.39 -18.93 -18.89
CA ARG A 1208 22.48 -19.66 -19.54
C ARG A 1208 23.69 -18.75 -19.80
N PHE A 1209 23.52 -17.46 -20.12
CA PHE A 1209 24.66 -16.51 -20.18
C PHE A 1209 25.33 -16.36 -18.82
N LEU A 1210 24.54 -16.14 -17.76
CA LEU A 1210 25.03 -15.94 -16.40
C LEU A 1210 25.79 -17.17 -15.87
N THR A 1211 25.20 -18.35 -16.02
CA THR A 1211 25.78 -19.61 -15.55
C THR A 1211 26.99 -20.02 -16.38
N SER A 1212 26.98 -19.83 -17.69
CA SER A 1212 28.14 -20.10 -18.55
C SER A 1212 29.32 -19.18 -18.21
N ALA A 1213 29.07 -17.88 -17.98
CA ALA A 1213 30.10 -16.94 -17.49
C ALA A 1213 30.66 -17.40 -16.14
N LEU A 1214 29.79 -17.79 -15.21
CA LEU A 1214 30.18 -18.27 -13.88
C LEU A 1214 31.00 -19.57 -13.93
N TYR A 1215 30.52 -20.60 -14.60
CA TYR A 1215 31.18 -21.91 -14.68
C TYR A 1215 32.52 -21.82 -15.40
N SER A 1216 32.64 -20.99 -16.45
CA SER A 1216 33.89 -20.80 -17.18
C SER A 1216 35.04 -20.28 -16.29
N LYS A 1217 34.70 -19.54 -15.22
CA LYS A 1217 35.67 -19.03 -14.23
C LYS A 1217 36.00 -20.03 -13.13
N MET A 1218 35.25 -21.13 -13.05
CA MET A 1218 35.36 -22.19 -12.04
C MET A 1218 35.91 -23.50 -12.61
N LEU A 1219 36.59 -23.44 -13.76
CA LEU A 1219 37.16 -24.62 -14.42
C LEU A 1219 38.45 -25.11 -13.75
N GLY A 1220 38.53 -26.43 -13.58
CA GLY A 1220 39.67 -27.16 -13.02
C GLY A 1220 40.47 -27.94 -14.07
N GLU A 1221 40.72 -29.21 -13.76
CA GLU A 1221 41.49 -30.13 -14.61
C GLU A 1221 40.66 -30.69 -15.77
N ASP A 1222 41.32 -31.34 -16.73
CA ASP A 1222 40.64 -32.07 -17.81
C ASP A 1222 39.76 -33.18 -17.22
N PHE A 1223 38.52 -33.28 -17.71
CA PHE A 1223 37.59 -34.34 -17.35
C PHE A 1223 38.08 -35.68 -17.91
N LYS A 1224 38.13 -36.73 -17.09
CA LYS A 1224 38.69 -38.05 -17.44
C LYS A 1224 37.74 -39.19 -17.11
#